data_AF-A0A7T0KJL9-F1
#
_entry.id   AF-A0A7T0KJL9-F1
#
_cell.length_a   1.000
_cell.length_b   1.000
_cell.length_c   1.000
_cell.angle_alpha   90.00
_cell.angle_beta   90.00
_cell.angle_gamma   90.00
#
_symmetry.space_group_name_H-M   'P 1'
#
loop_
_entity.id
_entity.type
_entity.pdbx_description
1 polymer ?
#
loop_
_entity_poly.entity_id
_entity_poly.type
_entity_poly.pdbx_seq_one_letter_code
_entity_poly.pdbx_strand_id
1 'polypeptide(L)'
;MSLSLPLFHGYFTLPPSLSEHKELRDSPHRDALGLHQDYPGKVIIVIFEVPMSSVRHILTRDIRRILRVPAAWVIIFGIIALPPLYAWFNIYGLWDPYGNTASITVDVVNEDRGASSDTVGDLDAGEKIVAQLRANHQLNWQFTKRSDAMDNVYSGRSYAAIIIPTNFSARLIGVIDGDQPRPTLDFYVNEKANALTPKITNAGMTTLDRQINDTFVSTAASVIAQATNSGAHTIDDFADQFTTKALDQLTQSLDAVTKIRNSGDTLIDTLDNISQAADDTRAALNSIEVAANDASTALATTGDLMDDASRALSDFSAKASTQLDTSSQTLTRMNMRAHSSVDGITSALSSANGYTSAAVSSLTSINSDLTQVLDDLKDLTDSANTLPGHDLSSLNSAVTELEETTAALGTTLGSLSDIHSDLQSTIDAASETSESLLTANTSAFQWLSTARSSVNSQAIPQMTSGLTSLSTSAGTLAGITSGQQSLIAQARLVLDQIDSVTSAAHRSVTATDNGLQSLQSQLSHMSTDISALHTSSVLAELTGGKDSLNTESIARFMASPTVLETENIFPVDSYGSGMAPLFTTISLWVGAFMLVVMLRVEVDDDGLESLEVTTSQKYLARFTLLAIFATIQAIVVAVGNLIIGVQMVSFLGFLATCVVTSFVDLSVIFALSTTFQHVGKGLCLALIMVQVPGASGIYPTEMLPPFFSLIEPIVPFTYSIRAMRETIAGFYGNEWLHMTLGMMIFALASFIIGLVIRPSLTNLNRMFSRQIAESGMVLGEDIHLPDRRFSIPQILSAFTDQDAYREHITERAQRFTHWYPKLIRGALIAGLAVPTLLVLAFSLTPDAQVATLATWLMWLLLIIGFLIVVEYVKDSLERQCELGNLTEEEIHSVLRGRRLRRARRTRPRPRPLRISATDAPVPPADNSDEDDDAKDTSDAAHATDDDETAEVTR
;
A
#
# COMPACT_ATOMS: atom_id res chain seq x y z
N MET A 1 52.09 19.45 -17.03
CA MET A 1 52.51 19.09 -18.40
C MET A 1 51.37 18.26 -18.99
N SER A 2 50.82 18.70 -20.11
CA SER A 2 49.65 18.16 -20.79
C SER A 2 49.92 16.81 -21.46
N LEU A 3 48.97 15.87 -21.40
CA LEU A 3 48.68 14.98 -22.53
C LEU A 3 47.25 14.39 -22.43
N SER A 4 46.52 14.64 -23.50
CA SER A 4 45.17 14.29 -23.92
C SER A 4 45.13 12.92 -24.62
N LEU A 5 44.01 12.17 -24.65
CA LEU A 5 42.95 12.05 -25.71
C LEU A 5 42.24 10.67 -25.45
N PRO A 6 41.19 10.22 -26.19
CA PRO A 6 39.82 10.71 -26.41
C PRO A 6 38.77 9.54 -26.25
N LEU A 7 37.46 9.78 -26.42
CA LEU A 7 36.46 8.86 -27.04
C LEU A 7 35.05 9.22 -26.55
N PHE A 8 34.36 10.13 -27.24
CA PHE A 8 32.90 10.20 -27.33
C PHE A 8 32.55 11.14 -28.48
N HIS A 9 32.51 10.59 -29.70
CA HIS A 9 31.90 11.21 -30.87
C HIS A 9 31.29 10.11 -31.73
N GLY A 10 29.98 10.13 -31.89
CA GLY A 10 29.25 9.28 -32.82
C GLY A 10 27.95 8.73 -32.24
N TYR A 11 26.85 9.02 -32.95
CA TYR A 11 25.48 8.50 -32.78
C TYR A 11 24.56 9.23 -31.80
N PHE A 12 24.00 10.34 -32.28
CA PHE A 12 22.54 10.62 -32.19
C PHE A 12 22.18 11.59 -33.32
N THR A 13 21.57 11.07 -34.39
CA THR A 13 20.91 11.87 -35.44
C THR A 13 19.42 11.55 -35.41
N LEU A 14 18.60 12.58 -35.18
CA LEU A 14 17.14 12.57 -35.36
C LEU A 14 16.78 13.57 -36.49
N PRO A 15 15.72 13.33 -37.28
CA PRO A 15 15.50 13.97 -38.58
C PRO A 15 14.85 15.37 -38.49
N PRO A 16 14.94 16.21 -39.55
CA PRO A 16 14.34 17.54 -39.59
C PRO A 16 12.99 17.53 -40.33
N SER A 17 11.92 17.97 -39.68
CA SER A 17 10.75 18.51 -40.38
C SER A 17 10.04 19.56 -39.52
N LEU A 18 9.47 20.57 -40.20
CA LEU A 18 8.79 21.79 -39.72
C LEU A 18 9.65 23.07 -39.76
N SER A 19 10.09 23.39 -40.98
CA SER A 19 10.32 24.76 -41.42
C SER A 19 9.19 25.19 -42.34
N GLU A 20 8.18 25.90 -41.85
CA GLU A 20 7.33 26.75 -42.69
C GLU A 20 6.55 27.76 -41.82
N HIS A 21 6.29 28.93 -42.41
CA HIS A 21 5.75 30.17 -41.82
C HIS A 21 6.76 31.12 -41.16
N LYS A 22 7.52 31.77 -42.03
CA LYS A 22 8.21 33.02 -41.78
C LYS A 22 7.67 34.07 -42.75
N GLU A 23 6.54 34.69 -42.43
CA GLU A 23 6.08 35.93 -43.05
C GLU A 23 5.08 36.63 -42.13
N LEU A 24 5.09 37.97 -42.11
CA LEU A 24 4.36 38.89 -41.21
C LEU A 24 5.07 39.21 -39.88
N ARG A 25 6.18 39.94 -39.98
CA ARG A 25 6.73 40.68 -38.84
C ARG A 25 7.28 42.04 -39.25
N ASP A 26 6.45 42.87 -39.88
CA ASP A 26 6.69 44.32 -40.00
C ASP A 26 5.35 45.05 -40.14
N SER A 27 4.85 45.63 -39.05
CA SER A 27 3.86 46.72 -39.06
C SER A 27 3.92 47.49 -37.73
N PRO A 28 3.96 48.83 -37.74
CA PRO A 28 4.25 49.65 -36.57
C PRO A 28 2.98 49.99 -35.78
N HIS A 29 2.41 49.02 -35.06
CA HIS A 29 1.37 49.30 -34.04
C HIS A 29 1.45 48.28 -32.89
N ARG A 30 2.38 48.48 -31.95
CA ARG A 30 2.44 47.70 -30.69
C ARG A 30 2.55 48.56 -29.41
N ASP A 31 2.38 49.88 -29.49
CA ASP A 31 2.54 50.77 -28.33
C ASP A 31 1.24 51.15 -27.60
N ALA A 32 0.11 50.47 -27.84
CA ALA A 32 -1.18 50.87 -27.25
C ALA A 32 -1.78 49.93 -26.18
N LEU A 33 -1.23 48.74 -25.93
CA LEU A 33 -1.79 47.80 -24.94
C LEU A 33 -0.66 47.13 -24.16
N GLY A 34 -0.36 47.69 -22.99
CA GLY A 34 0.66 47.21 -22.05
C GLY A 34 0.35 45.82 -21.48
N LEU A 35 0.70 44.79 -22.23
CA LEU A 35 0.74 43.40 -21.78
C LEU A 35 2.12 42.80 -22.13
N HIS A 36 3.03 42.84 -21.15
CA HIS A 36 4.26 42.07 -21.21
C HIS A 36 3.94 40.61 -20.87
N GLN A 37 3.99 39.77 -21.90
CA GLN A 37 3.90 38.32 -21.83
C GLN A 37 5.32 37.76 -21.61
N ASP A 38 5.75 37.62 -20.36
CA ASP A 38 6.96 36.89 -19.99
C ASP A 38 6.61 35.41 -19.76
N TYR A 39 6.91 34.55 -20.74
CA TYR A 39 6.85 33.09 -20.59
C TYR A 39 8.07 32.54 -19.82
N PRO A 40 7.94 31.39 -19.13
CA PRO A 40 8.91 30.84 -18.21
C PRO A 40 9.92 29.95 -18.95
N GLY A 41 10.79 30.53 -19.79
CA GLY A 41 11.82 29.78 -20.52
C GLY A 41 13.22 29.78 -19.88
N LYS A 42 13.44 30.57 -18.82
CA LYS A 42 14.79 30.85 -18.27
C LYS A 42 15.07 30.29 -16.88
N VAL A 43 14.17 29.50 -16.30
CA VAL A 43 14.35 28.99 -14.92
C VAL A 43 15.20 27.72 -14.86
N ILE A 44 15.36 26.98 -15.97
CA ILE A 44 16.04 25.66 -15.94
C ILE A 44 17.56 25.75 -16.21
N ILE A 45 18.07 26.82 -16.83
CA ILE A 45 19.47 26.88 -17.32
C ILE A 45 20.46 27.57 -16.34
N VAL A 46 20.01 28.11 -15.20
CA VAL A 46 20.89 28.88 -14.28
C VAL A 46 21.59 28.01 -13.22
N ILE A 47 21.47 26.67 -13.27
CA ILE A 47 21.99 25.79 -12.20
C ILE A 47 23.50 25.45 -12.35
N PHE A 48 24.14 25.64 -13.50
CA PHE A 48 25.46 25.03 -13.75
C PHE A 48 26.72 25.90 -13.66
N GLU A 49 26.63 27.22 -13.48
CA GLU A 49 27.84 28.03 -13.22
C GLU A 49 28.06 28.22 -11.72
N VAL A 50 28.53 27.17 -11.06
CA VAL A 50 29.05 27.26 -9.68
C VAL A 50 30.54 27.61 -9.74
N PRO A 51 30.99 28.81 -9.31
CA PRO A 51 32.41 29.12 -9.29
C PRO A 51 33.15 28.18 -8.32
N MET A 52 33.97 27.28 -8.86
CA MET A 52 34.69 26.23 -8.13
C MET A 52 35.76 26.77 -7.18
N SER A 53 36.18 28.02 -7.35
CA SER A 53 37.21 28.65 -6.51
C SER A 53 36.79 28.76 -5.04
N SER A 54 35.51 29.08 -4.77
CA SER A 54 34.97 29.16 -3.40
C SER A 54 34.90 27.77 -2.75
N VAL A 55 34.46 26.75 -3.50
CA VAL A 55 34.39 25.35 -3.04
C VAL A 55 35.77 24.85 -2.63
N ARG A 56 36.79 25.08 -3.46
CA ARG A 56 38.17 24.72 -3.16
C ARG A 56 38.71 25.43 -1.91
N HIS A 57 38.34 26.68 -1.69
CA HIS A 57 38.78 27.44 -0.52
C HIS A 57 38.24 26.84 0.79
N ILE A 58 36.94 26.53 0.82
CA ILE A 58 36.28 25.86 1.96
C ILE A 58 36.92 24.49 2.22
N LEU A 59 37.11 23.69 1.16
CA LEU A 59 37.74 22.38 1.26
C LEU A 59 39.15 22.46 1.85
N THR A 60 39.97 23.39 1.36
CA THR A 60 41.35 23.57 1.84
C THR A 60 41.38 24.05 3.29
N ARG A 61 40.45 24.93 3.67
CA ARG A 61 40.27 25.42 5.05
C ARG A 61 39.96 24.26 5.99
N ASP A 62 38.98 23.44 5.63
CA ASP A 62 38.47 22.37 6.49
C ASP A 62 39.49 21.23 6.62
N ILE A 63 40.16 20.85 5.53
CA ILE A 63 41.28 19.91 5.58
C ILE A 63 42.39 20.43 6.50
N ARG A 64 42.75 21.72 6.42
CA ARG A 64 43.76 22.31 7.30
C ARG A 64 43.33 22.35 8.78
N ARG A 65 42.03 22.51 9.06
CA ARG A 65 41.51 22.42 10.44
C ARG A 65 41.68 21.03 11.01
N ILE A 66 41.39 20.00 10.21
CA ILE A 66 41.62 18.58 10.57
C ILE A 66 43.13 18.32 10.74
N LEU A 67 43.94 18.71 9.74
CA LEU A 67 45.35 19.15 9.81
C LEU A 67 45.88 19.35 11.24
N ARG A 68 45.30 20.36 11.88
CA ARG A 68 45.89 21.02 13.03
C ARG A 68 45.56 20.34 14.37
N VAL A 69 44.56 19.45 14.42
CA VAL A 69 44.04 18.92 15.68
C VAL A 69 44.32 17.41 15.83
N PRO A 70 45.36 17.06 16.62
CA PRO A 70 45.62 15.77 17.26
C PRO A 70 44.52 14.71 17.20
N ALA A 71 43.53 14.98 18.06
CA ALA A 71 42.42 14.09 18.34
C ALA A 71 41.50 13.85 17.14
N ALA A 72 41.41 14.80 16.19
CA ALA A 72 40.60 14.62 14.99
C ALA A 72 41.14 13.47 14.12
N TRP A 73 42.47 13.25 14.11
CA TRP A 73 43.10 12.13 13.41
C TRP A 73 42.66 10.78 13.95
N VAL A 74 42.60 10.65 15.27
CA VAL A 74 42.18 9.41 15.94
C VAL A 74 40.74 9.07 15.58
N ILE A 75 39.86 10.07 15.62
CA ILE A 75 38.44 9.90 15.26
C ILE A 75 38.30 9.54 13.78
N ILE A 76 38.97 10.26 12.87
CA ILE A 76 38.91 10.00 11.43
C ILE A 76 39.47 8.61 11.10
N PHE A 77 40.60 8.22 11.69
CA PHE A 77 41.16 6.89 11.50
C PHE A 77 40.19 5.81 11.99
N GLY A 78 39.57 5.99 13.16
CA GLY A 78 38.53 5.10 13.68
C GLY A 78 37.35 4.97 12.71
N ILE A 79 36.83 6.10 12.19
CA ILE A 79 35.72 6.09 11.22
C ILE A 79 36.13 5.41 9.91
N ILE A 80 37.38 5.57 9.45
CA ILE A 80 37.85 4.94 8.22
C ILE A 80 38.05 3.42 8.41
N ALA A 81 38.55 2.98 9.57
CA ALA A 81 38.95 1.59 9.80
C ALA A 81 37.83 0.68 10.33
N LEU A 82 36.90 1.19 11.16
CA LEU A 82 35.86 0.38 11.80
C LEU A 82 34.90 -0.32 10.82
N PRO A 83 34.35 0.36 9.79
CA PRO A 83 33.47 -0.30 8.83
C PRO A 83 34.16 -1.44 8.05
N PRO A 84 35.36 -1.25 7.46
CA PRO A 84 36.07 -2.35 6.79
C PRO A 84 36.31 -3.56 7.70
N LEU A 85 36.66 -3.35 8.98
CA LEU A 85 36.84 -4.44 9.93
C LEU A 85 35.59 -5.31 10.06
N TYR A 86 34.40 -4.69 10.10
CA TYR A 86 33.14 -5.45 10.12
C TYR A 86 33.02 -6.37 8.90
N ALA A 87 33.30 -5.86 7.69
CA ALA A 87 33.24 -6.69 6.49
C ALA A 87 34.24 -7.85 6.56
N TRP A 88 35.48 -7.56 6.94
CA TRP A 88 36.56 -8.54 6.99
C TRP A 88 36.33 -9.66 8.01
N PHE A 89 35.91 -9.33 9.23
CA PHE A 89 35.61 -10.35 10.25
C PHE A 89 34.46 -11.25 9.83
N ASN A 90 33.42 -10.70 9.18
CA ASN A 90 32.30 -11.52 8.70
C ASN A 90 32.67 -12.37 7.49
N ILE A 91 33.40 -11.82 6.51
CA ILE A 91 33.87 -12.57 5.33
C ILE A 91 34.80 -13.71 5.75
N TYR A 92 35.75 -13.43 6.65
CA TYR A 92 36.69 -14.44 7.14
C TYR A 92 36.01 -15.46 8.06
N GLY A 93 35.11 -15.02 8.96
CA GLY A 93 34.34 -15.92 9.83
C GLY A 93 33.44 -16.88 9.05
N LEU A 94 32.99 -16.48 7.86
CA LEU A 94 32.21 -17.30 6.92
C LEU A 94 33.06 -17.81 5.76
N TRP A 95 34.39 -17.87 5.87
CA TRP A 95 35.25 -18.20 4.72
C TRP A 95 34.94 -19.56 4.12
N ASP A 96 34.87 -20.56 4.99
CA ASP A 96 34.54 -21.94 4.65
C ASP A 96 33.76 -22.61 5.80
N PRO A 97 32.45 -22.39 5.89
CA PRO A 97 31.62 -23.02 6.93
C PRO A 97 31.51 -24.54 6.75
N TYR A 98 32.02 -25.10 5.65
CA TYR A 98 31.92 -26.51 5.30
C TYR A 98 33.25 -27.27 5.37
N GLY A 99 34.40 -26.59 5.44
CA GLY A 99 35.73 -27.22 5.45
C GLY A 99 36.10 -27.94 6.74
N ASN A 100 35.38 -27.68 7.84
CA ASN A 100 35.63 -28.30 9.15
C ASN A 100 34.44 -29.15 9.64
N THR A 101 33.86 -29.93 8.73
CA THR A 101 32.75 -30.85 9.03
C THR A 101 33.14 -32.00 9.94
N ALA A 102 34.44 -32.26 10.16
CA ALA A 102 34.92 -33.32 11.04
C ALA A 102 34.50 -33.14 12.51
N SER A 103 34.01 -31.95 12.91
CA SER A 103 33.44 -31.72 14.24
C SER A 103 31.93 -32.04 14.33
N ILE A 104 31.29 -32.32 13.20
CA ILE A 104 29.86 -32.63 13.13
C ILE A 104 29.69 -34.12 13.38
N THR A 105 29.08 -34.43 14.52
CA THR A 105 28.83 -35.80 14.96
C THR A 105 27.59 -36.36 14.27
N VAL A 106 27.74 -37.53 13.65
CA VAL A 106 26.64 -38.31 13.07
C VAL A 106 26.69 -39.71 13.65
N ASP A 107 25.62 -40.11 14.31
CA ASP A 107 25.51 -41.46 14.88
C ASP A 107 25.12 -42.46 13.78
N VAL A 108 25.73 -43.64 13.80
CA VAL A 108 25.48 -44.72 12.86
C VAL A 108 25.12 -45.96 13.65
N VAL A 109 23.97 -46.55 13.32
CA VAL A 109 23.44 -47.76 13.95
C VAL A 109 23.33 -48.84 12.90
N ASN A 110 24.04 -49.96 13.09
CA ASN A 110 23.91 -51.14 12.25
C ASN A 110 23.03 -52.18 12.96
N GLU A 111 21.80 -52.39 12.47
CA GLU A 111 20.92 -53.46 12.95
C GLU A 111 20.87 -54.64 11.95
N ASP A 112 21.53 -54.52 10.80
CA ASP A 112 21.58 -55.53 9.74
C ASP A 112 22.18 -56.84 10.25
N ARG A 113 21.62 -57.97 9.78
CA ARG A 113 22.04 -59.32 10.22
C ARG A 113 22.87 -60.07 9.18
N GLY A 114 23.16 -59.42 8.05
CA GLY A 114 23.66 -60.09 6.86
C GLY A 114 22.59 -60.98 6.23
N ALA A 115 22.86 -61.45 5.02
CA ALA A 115 22.00 -62.42 4.32
C ALA A 115 22.85 -63.30 3.40
N SER A 116 22.33 -64.47 3.05
CA SER A 116 23.01 -65.44 2.19
C SER A 116 22.05 -65.91 1.10
N SER A 117 22.56 -66.12 -0.11
CA SER A 117 21.81 -66.68 -1.25
C SER A 117 22.71 -67.59 -2.07
N ASP A 118 22.12 -68.60 -2.71
CA ASP A 118 22.83 -69.52 -3.61
C ASP A 118 23.51 -68.79 -4.78
N THR A 119 22.98 -67.62 -5.17
CA THR A 119 23.50 -66.80 -6.28
C THR A 119 24.63 -65.85 -5.83
N VAL A 120 24.62 -65.36 -4.59
CA VAL A 120 25.48 -64.25 -4.11
C VAL A 120 26.47 -64.66 -3.01
N GLY A 121 26.25 -65.81 -2.36
CA GLY A 121 26.98 -66.22 -1.16
C GLY A 121 26.59 -65.38 0.07
N ASP A 122 27.41 -65.46 1.13
CA ASP A 122 27.22 -64.65 2.35
C ASP A 122 27.55 -63.17 2.08
N LEU A 123 26.57 -62.30 2.25
CA LEU A 123 26.69 -60.85 2.11
C LEU A 123 26.26 -60.14 3.38
N ASP A 124 27.19 -59.39 3.97
CA ASP A 124 26.93 -58.43 5.04
C ASP A 124 27.23 -57.01 4.52
N ALA A 125 26.22 -56.41 3.90
CA ALA A 125 26.29 -55.07 3.35
C ALA A 125 26.31 -54.00 4.47
N GLY A 126 25.59 -54.21 5.56
CA GLY A 126 25.61 -53.32 6.72
C GLY A 126 27.00 -53.16 7.32
N GLU A 127 27.71 -54.28 7.55
CA GLU A 127 29.06 -54.24 8.12
C GLU A 127 30.09 -53.62 7.14
N LYS A 128 29.93 -53.85 5.83
CA LYS A 128 30.75 -53.18 4.81
C LYS A 128 30.57 -51.65 4.82
N ILE A 129 29.34 -51.17 4.96
CA ILE A 129 29.04 -49.72 5.08
C ILE A 129 29.68 -49.16 6.35
N VAL A 130 29.54 -49.85 7.49
CA VAL A 130 30.17 -49.45 8.76
C VAL A 130 31.69 -49.35 8.62
N ALA A 131 32.33 -50.34 7.99
CA ALA A 131 33.77 -50.33 7.76
C ALA A 131 34.23 -49.15 6.89
N GLN A 132 33.48 -48.81 5.84
CA GLN A 132 33.79 -47.66 4.98
C GLN A 132 33.55 -46.32 5.67
N LEU A 133 32.49 -46.20 6.47
CA LEU A 133 32.22 -45.00 7.27
C LEU A 133 33.30 -44.77 8.33
N ARG A 134 33.84 -45.85 8.94
CA ARG A 134 35.00 -45.74 9.86
C ARG A 134 36.25 -45.20 9.17
N ALA A 135 36.44 -45.50 7.88
CA ALA A 135 37.56 -45.00 7.09
C ALA A 135 37.34 -43.58 6.54
N ASN A 136 36.11 -43.06 6.58
CA ASN A 136 35.79 -41.71 6.16
C ASN A 136 35.98 -40.73 7.34
N HIS A 137 36.82 -39.71 7.15
CA HIS A 137 37.10 -38.70 8.19
C HIS A 137 36.49 -37.32 7.90
N GLN A 138 35.55 -37.21 6.96
CA GLN A 138 34.90 -35.94 6.63
C GLN A 138 33.89 -35.52 7.71
N LEU A 139 33.27 -36.49 8.41
CA LEU A 139 32.33 -36.29 9.52
C LEU A 139 32.79 -37.11 10.73
N ASN A 140 32.35 -36.73 11.93
CA ASN A 140 32.63 -37.50 13.15
C ASN A 140 31.60 -38.62 13.30
N TRP A 141 31.85 -39.75 12.65
CA TRP A 141 30.98 -40.93 12.72
C TRP A 141 31.08 -41.62 14.08
N GLN A 142 29.94 -41.78 14.76
CA GLN A 142 29.84 -42.44 16.06
C GLN A 142 29.00 -43.71 15.93
N PHE A 143 29.57 -44.86 16.26
CA PHE A 143 28.89 -46.14 16.09
C PHE A 143 28.29 -46.58 17.42
N THR A 144 26.96 -46.61 17.49
CA THR A 144 26.24 -46.78 18.76
C THR A 144 24.95 -47.58 18.58
N LYS A 145 24.23 -47.82 19.68
CA LYS A 145 22.92 -48.49 19.68
C LYS A 145 21.82 -47.48 19.33
N ARG A 146 20.69 -47.99 18.82
CA ARG A 146 19.52 -47.17 18.43
C ARG A 146 19.05 -46.23 19.53
N SER A 147 18.96 -46.68 20.79
CA SER A 147 18.55 -45.83 21.92
C SER A 147 19.46 -44.62 22.09
N ASP A 148 20.77 -44.87 22.09
CA ASP A 148 21.79 -43.88 22.40
C ASP A 148 21.95 -42.89 21.22
N ALA A 149 21.87 -43.39 19.98
CA ALA A 149 21.83 -42.54 18.78
C ALA A 149 20.64 -41.58 18.81
N MET A 150 19.44 -42.08 19.11
CA MET A 150 18.25 -41.23 19.17
C MET A 150 18.34 -40.22 20.32
N ASP A 151 18.81 -40.63 21.50
CA ASP A 151 19.03 -39.73 22.63
C ASP A 151 20.07 -38.65 22.31
N ASN A 152 21.15 -38.99 21.59
CA ASN A 152 22.16 -38.05 21.15
C ASN A 152 21.60 -37.04 20.13
N VAL A 153 20.79 -37.50 19.18
CA VAL A 153 20.10 -36.62 18.21
C VAL A 153 19.12 -35.71 18.92
N TYR A 154 18.26 -36.23 19.80
CA TYR A 154 17.31 -35.40 20.55
C TYR A 154 17.97 -34.41 21.51
N SER A 155 19.09 -34.79 22.14
CA SER A 155 19.86 -33.91 23.03
C SER A 155 20.76 -32.91 22.30
N GLY A 156 20.94 -33.06 20.98
CA GLY A 156 21.84 -32.21 20.18
C GLY A 156 23.33 -32.53 20.35
N ARG A 157 23.66 -33.65 21.01
CA ARG A 157 25.03 -34.20 21.07
C ARG A 157 25.46 -34.79 19.73
N SER A 158 24.50 -35.26 18.96
CA SER A 158 24.67 -35.66 17.55
C SER A 158 23.72 -34.84 16.68
N TYR A 159 24.18 -34.48 15.48
CA TYR A 159 23.43 -33.67 14.53
C TYR A 159 22.47 -34.52 13.69
N ALA A 160 22.81 -35.80 13.49
CA ALA A 160 22.00 -36.75 12.77
C ALA A 160 22.27 -38.20 13.22
N ALA A 161 21.34 -39.11 12.93
CA ALA A 161 21.52 -40.54 13.07
C ALA A 161 21.12 -41.27 11.78
N ILE A 162 21.95 -42.22 11.36
CA ILE A 162 21.70 -43.14 10.25
C ILE A 162 21.48 -44.53 10.84
N ILE A 163 20.37 -45.18 10.50
CA ILE A 163 20.06 -46.52 10.97
C ILE A 163 19.93 -47.46 9.76
N ILE A 164 20.79 -48.48 9.75
CA ILE A 164 20.78 -49.57 8.79
C ILE A 164 19.81 -50.65 9.32
N PRO A 165 18.66 -50.89 8.67
CA PRO A 165 17.65 -51.82 9.17
C PRO A 165 18.10 -53.29 9.16
N THR A 166 17.42 -54.13 9.95
CA THR A 166 17.77 -55.54 10.14
C THR A 166 17.76 -56.42 8.90
N ASN A 167 17.08 -55.99 7.84
CA ASN A 167 16.89 -56.71 6.59
C ASN A 167 17.59 -56.04 5.40
N PHE A 168 18.55 -55.15 5.66
CA PHE A 168 19.21 -54.36 4.63
C PHE A 168 19.96 -55.25 3.64
N SER A 169 20.79 -56.19 4.10
CA SER A 169 21.49 -57.16 3.24
C SER A 169 20.52 -58.09 2.50
N ALA A 170 19.47 -58.56 3.18
CA ALA A 170 18.48 -59.46 2.58
C ALA A 170 17.71 -58.81 1.42
N ARG A 171 17.34 -57.52 1.57
CA ARG A 171 16.72 -56.74 0.50
C ARG A 171 17.68 -56.44 -0.64
N LEU A 172 18.96 -56.19 -0.33
CA LEU A 172 19.98 -55.95 -1.35
C LEU A 172 20.17 -57.18 -2.25
N ILE A 173 20.19 -58.39 -1.66
CA ILE A 173 20.17 -59.66 -2.41
C ILE A 173 18.87 -59.81 -3.21
N GLY A 174 17.71 -59.54 -2.59
CA GLY A 174 16.41 -59.64 -3.27
C GLY A 174 16.23 -58.73 -4.49
N VAL A 175 16.97 -57.61 -4.56
CA VAL A 175 17.03 -56.75 -5.77
C VAL A 175 17.80 -57.42 -6.90
N ILE A 176 18.89 -58.15 -6.58
CA ILE A 176 19.71 -58.90 -7.55
C ILE A 176 18.90 -60.08 -8.11
N ASP A 177 18.14 -60.75 -7.25
CA ASP A 177 17.26 -61.87 -7.64
C ASP A 177 15.93 -61.40 -8.27
N GLY A 178 15.68 -60.08 -8.34
CA GLY A 178 14.52 -59.48 -9.02
C GLY A 178 13.19 -59.55 -8.26
N ASP A 179 13.22 -59.95 -6.98
CA ASP A 179 12.02 -60.29 -6.19
C ASP A 179 11.64 -59.21 -5.15
N GLN A 180 12.54 -58.25 -4.86
CA GLN A 180 12.28 -57.21 -3.85
C GLN A 180 12.71 -55.78 -4.25
N PRO A 181 12.04 -54.74 -3.71
CA PRO A 181 12.42 -53.34 -3.90
C PRO A 181 13.73 -52.98 -3.17
N ARG A 182 14.38 -51.89 -3.62
CA ARG A 182 15.65 -51.39 -3.08
C ARG A 182 15.60 -51.20 -1.56
N PRO A 183 16.69 -51.54 -0.83
CA PRO A 183 16.75 -51.31 0.61
C PRO A 183 16.73 -49.80 0.93
N THR A 184 16.15 -49.46 2.07
CA THR A 184 16.03 -48.09 2.58
C THR A 184 16.81 -47.95 3.88
N LEU A 185 17.30 -46.74 4.16
CA LEU A 185 17.93 -46.38 5.43
C LEU A 185 17.03 -45.40 6.18
N ASP A 186 16.99 -45.51 7.51
CA ASP A 186 16.33 -44.47 8.31
C ASP A 186 17.34 -43.36 8.61
N PHE A 187 16.99 -42.12 8.28
CA PHE A 187 17.83 -40.95 8.53
C PHE A 187 17.08 -39.93 9.39
N TYR A 188 17.67 -39.59 10.53
CA TYR A 188 17.11 -38.64 11.49
C TYR A 188 18.05 -37.44 11.62
N VAL A 189 17.54 -36.22 11.52
CA VAL A 189 18.33 -34.99 11.62
C VAL A 189 17.75 -34.08 12.69
N ASN A 190 18.62 -33.47 13.50
CA ASN A 190 18.23 -32.44 14.45
C ASN A 190 18.36 -31.05 13.83
N GLU A 191 17.30 -30.59 13.15
CA GLU A 191 17.28 -29.25 12.54
C GLU A 191 17.30 -28.11 13.57
N LYS A 192 16.93 -28.38 14.83
CA LYS A 192 16.94 -27.39 15.92
C LYS A 192 18.36 -26.99 16.31
N ALA A 193 19.34 -27.88 16.17
CA ALA A 193 20.72 -27.60 16.57
C ALA A 193 21.34 -26.46 15.73
N ASN A 194 21.06 -26.43 14.43
CA ASN A 194 21.47 -25.36 13.53
C ASN A 194 20.69 -25.45 12.20
N ALA A 195 20.27 -24.31 11.63
CA ALA A 195 19.55 -24.25 10.36
C ALA A 195 20.36 -24.74 9.15
N LEU A 196 21.69 -24.79 9.23
CA LEU A 196 22.57 -25.34 8.20
C LEU A 196 22.76 -26.87 8.35
N THR A 197 22.35 -27.46 9.48
CA THR A 197 22.53 -28.90 9.75
C THR A 197 22.00 -29.77 8.62
N PRO A 198 20.76 -29.61 8.12
CA PRO A 198 20.23 -30.49 7.08
C PRO A 198 21.06 -30.45 5.81
N LYS A 199 21.55 -29.26 5.41
CA LYS A 199 22.39 -29.12 4.22
C LYS A 199 23.75 -29.83 4.38
N ILE A 200 24.33 -29.75 5.58
CA ILE A 200 25.64 -30.35 5.85
C ILE A 200 25.52 -31.88 6.02
N THR A 201 24.52 -32.35 6.76
CA THR A 201 24.30 -33.79 6.97
C THR A 201 23.79 -34.49 5.71
N ASN A 202 23.07 -33.79 4.82
CA ASN A 202 22.69 -34.32 3.50
C ASN A 202 23.90 -34.56 2.59
N ALA A 203 24.96 -33.74 2.65
CA ALA A 203 26.19 -34.01 1.92
C ALA A 203 26.87 -35.32 2.41
N GLY A 204 26.77 -35.60 3.72
CA GLY A 204 27.13 -36.89 4.30
C GLY A 204 26.30 -38.05 3.74
N MET A 205 24.98 -37.88 3.62
CA MET A 205 24.08 -38.86 2.99
C MET A 205 24.39 -39.10 1.52
N THR A 206 24.70 -38.07 0.73
CA THR A 206 25.10 -38.24 -0.68
C THR A 206 26.39 -39.07 -0.81
N THR A 207 27.30 -38.95 0.16
CA THR A 207 28.53 -39.75 0.21
C THR A 207 28.22 -41.21 0.54
N LEU A 208 27.29 -41.44 1.47
CA LEU A 208 26.78 -42.77 1.82
C LEU A 208 26.04 -43.43 0.65
N ASP A 209 25.16 -42.70 -0.04
CA ASP A 209 24.43 -43.18 -1.22
C ASP A 209 25.38 -43.63 -2.32
N ARG A 210 26.45 -42.86 -2.57
CA ARG A 210 27.50 -43.23 -3.53
C ARG A 210 28.20 -44.53 -3.12
N GLN A 211 28.56 -44.66 -1.83
CA GLN A 211 29.21 -45.86 -1.29
C GLN A 211 28.32 -47.11 -1.35
N ILE A 212 27.02 -46.97 -1.06
CA ILE A 212 26.04 -48.06 -1.20
C ILE A 212 25.93 -48.48 -2.66
N ASN A 213 25.86 -47.51 -3.58
CA ASN A 213 25.79 -47.78 -5.00
C ASN A 213 27.06 -48.48 -5.52
N ASP A 214 28.25 -48.05 -5.09
CA ASP A 214 29.53 -48.68 -5.45
C ASP A 214 29.64 -50.11 -4.89
N THR A 215 29.17 -50.33 -3.65
CA THR A 215 29.14 -51.66 -3.02
C THR A 215 28.14 -52.59 -3.70
N PHE A 216 26.98 -52.07 -4.11
CA PHE A 216 25.97 -52.81 -4.87
C PHE A 216 26.50 -53.21 -6.25
N VAL A 217 27.06 -52.27 -7.00
CA VAL A 217 27.59 -52.52 -8.35
C VAL A 217 28.77 -53.50 -8.31
N SER A 218 29.69 -53.36 -7.35
CA SER A 218 30.81 -54.30 -7.22
C SER A 218 30.36 -55.72 -6.83
N THR A 219 29.35 -55.84 -5.97
CA THR A 219 28.78 -57.14 -5.57
C THR A 219 28.04 -57.79 -6.74
N ALA A 220 27.19 -57.04 -7.45
CA ALA A 220 26.50 -57.53 -8.64
C ALA A 220 27.48 -57.96 -9.76
N ALA A 221 28.54 -57.18 -10.00
CA ALA A 221 29.58 -57.51 -10.97
C ALA A 221 30.39 -58.77 -10.58
N SER A 222 30.67 -58.96 -9.29
CA SER A 222 31.33 -60.17 -8.77
C SER A 222 30.48 -61.43 -8.96
N VAL A 223 29.17 -61.31 -8.73
CA VAL A 223 28.19 -62.40 -8.89
C VAL A 223 28.05 -62.81 -10.36
N ILE A 224 27.95 -61.84 -11.26
CA ILE A 224 27.88 -62.09 -12.71
C ILE A 224 29.18 -62.76 -13.21
N ALA A 225 30.35 -62.34 -12.69
CA ALA A 225 31.64 -62.93 -13.05
C ALA A 225 31.79 -64.37 -12.52
N GLN A 226 31.34 -64.68 -11.31
CA GLN A 226 31.36 -66.04 -10.75
C GLN A 226 30.38 -66.98 -11.44
N ALA A 227 29.18 -66.51 -11.79
CA ALA A 227 28.21 -67.28 -12.57
C ALA A 227 28.76 -67.66 -13.96
N THR A 228 29.55 -66.78 -14.58
CA THR A 228 30.14 -67.04 -15.90
C THR A 228 31.36 -67.97 -15.85
N ASN A 229 32.14 -67.96 -14.76
CA ASN A 229 33.27 -68.87 -14.58
C ASN A 229 32.87 -70.31 -14.19
N SER A 230 31.62 -70.55 -13.79
CA SER A 230 31.15 -71.85 -13.29
C SER A 230 30.40 -72.69 -14.34
N GLY A 231 30.13 -72.15 -15.52
CA GLY A 231 29.36 -72.80 -16.60
C GLY A 231 30.21 -73.07 -17.85
N ALA A 232 30.34 -74.35 -18.22
CA ALA A 232 31.13 -74.84 -19.34
C ALA A 232 30.49 -74.61 -20.73
N HIS A 233 30.36 -73.35 -21.15
CA HIS A 233 30.01 -72.99 -22.53
C HIS A 233 31.02 -71.99 -23.09
N THR A 234 31.53 -72.28 -24.29
CA THR A 234 32.54 -71.47 -24.99
C THR A 234 32.12 -70.01 -25.11
N ILE A 235 33.10 -69.09 -25.11
CA ILE A 235 32.91 -67.64 -25.31
C ILE A 235 31.99 -67.31 -26.50
N ASP A 236 31.98 -68.15 -27.55
CA ASP A 236 31.10 -68.00 -28.71
C ASP A 236 29.60 -68.18 -28.36
N ASP A 237 29.25 -69.08 -27.44
CA ASP A 237 27.86 -69.36 -27.04
C ASP A 237 27.32 -68.25 -26.11
N PHE A 238 28.21 -67.72 -25.26
CA PHE A 238 27.92 -66.51 -24.47
C PHE A 238 27.79 -65.27 -25.37
N ALA A 239 28.67 -65.11 -26.37
CA ALA A 239 28.62 -64.04 -27.34
C ALA A 239 27.33 -64.05 -28.16
N ASP A 240 26.92 -65.22 -28.65
CA ASP A 240 25.68 -65.38 -29.42
C ASP A 240 24.43 -65.16 -28.56
N GLN A 241 24.39 -65.70 -27.34
CA GLN A 241 23.28 -65.45 -26.40
C GLN A 241 23.22 -64.00 -25.93
N PHE A 242 24.36 -63.35 -25.66
CA PHE A 242 24.42 -61.95 -25.27
C PHE A 242 23.95 -61.05 -26.41
N THR A 243 24.44 -61.27 -27.63
CA THR A 243 24.06 -60.48 -28.80
C THR A 243 22.58 -60.63 -29.13
N THR A 244 22.05 -61.87 -29.09
CA THR A 244 20.63 -62.15 -29.35
C THR A 244 19.75 -61.49 -28.28
N LYS A 245 20.08 -61.65 -26.98
CA LYS A 245 19.32 -61.03 -25.89
C LYS A 245 19.42 -59.50 -25.91
N ALA A 246 20.59 -58.95 -26.23
CA ALA A 246 20.80 -57.50 -26.34
C ALA A 246 19.99 -56.91 -27.51
N LEU A 247 19.97 -57.58 -28.67
CA LEU A 247 19.15 -57.18 -29.82
C LEU A 247 17.64 -57.30 -29.53
N ASP A 248 17.20 -58.36 -28.85
CA ASP A 248 15.81 -58.52 -28.42
C ASP A 248 15.40 -57.43 -27.42
N GLN A 249 16.24 -57.13 -26.43
CA GLN A 249 15.99 -56.05 -25.48
C GLN A 249 16.00 -54.67 -26.14
N LEU A 250 16.87 -54.44 -27.12
CA LEU A 250 16.88 -53.21 -27.91
C LEU A 250 15.64 -53.05 -28.75
N THR A 251 15.17 -54.13 -29.36
CA THR A 251 13.93 -54.16 -30.14
C THR A 251 12.73 -53.88 -29.24
N GLN A 252 12.66 -54.51 -28.06
CA GLN A 252 11.62 -54.23 -27.07
C GLN A 252 11.67 -52.78 -26.57
N SER A 253 12.87 -52.21 -26.41
CA SER A 253 13.06 -50.82 -26.01
C SER A 253 12.62 -49.85 -27.12
N LEU A 254 12.92 -50.15 -28.39
CA LEU A 254 12.45 -49.39 -29.55
C LEU A 254 10.91 -49.43 -29.66
N ASP A 255 10.30 -50.59 -29.42
CA ASP A 255 8.84 -50.75 -29.37
C ASP A 255 8.23 -49.96 -28.21
N ALA A 256 8.85 -49.99 -27.03
CA ALA A 256 8.40 -49.22 -25.87
C ALA A 256 8.49 -47.71 -26.13
N VAL A 257 9.59 -47.23 -26.69
CA VAL A 257 9.76 -45.82 -27.11
C VAL A 257 8.68 -45.43 -28.11
N THR A 258 8.40 -46.27 -29.11
CA THR A 258 7.35 -46.02 -30.11
C THR A 258 5.96 -45.92 -29.47
N LYS A 259 5.63 -46.80 -28.52
CA LYS A 259 4.36 -46.74 -27.77
C LYS A 259 4.23 -45.48 -26.93
N ILE A 260 5.33 -45.04 -26.30
CA ILE A 260 5.37 -43.80 -25.52
C ILE A 260 5.14 -42.60 -26.44
N ARG A 261 5.77 -42.56 -27.61
CA ARG A 261 5.57 -41.49 -28.61
C ARG A 261 4.11 -41.41 -29.08
N ASN A 262 3.49 -42.54 -29.44
CA ASN A 262 2.07 -42.59 -29.80
C ASN A 262 1.14 -42.13 -28.66
N SER A 263 1.53 -42.40 -27.40
CA SER A 263 0.81 -41.89 -26.22
C SER A 263 0.98 -40.39 -26.06
N GLY A 264 2.14 -39.84 -26.44
CA GLY A 264 2.40 -38.41 -26.53
C GLY A 264 1.50 -37.73 -27.56
N ASP A 265 1.32 -38.32 -28.75
CA ASP A 265 0.39 -37.81 -29.77
C ASP A 265 -1.06 -37.79 -29.25
N THR A 266 -1.50 -38.86 -28.59
CA THR A 266 -2.84 -38.93 -27.96
C THR A 266 -3.02 -37.87 -26.87
N LEU A 267 -1.95 -37.56 -26.14
CA LEU A 267 -1.95 -36.51 -25.12
C LEU A 267 -2.05 -35.12 -25.76
N ILE A 268 -1.36 -34.88 -26.88
CA ILE A 268 -1.50 -33.64 -27.67
C ILE A 268 -2.96 -33.47 -28.13
N ASP A 269 -3.58 -34.51 -28.70
CA ASP A 269 -5.00 -34.46 -29.11
C ASP A 269 -5.92 -34.13 -27.92
N THR A 270 -5.61 -34.65 -26.73
CA THR A 270 -6.37 -34.37 -25.50
C THR A 270 -6.22 -32.92 -25.05
N LEU A 271 -5.00 -32.37 -25.14
CA LEU A 271 -4.69 -30.98 -24.81
C LEU A 271 -5.41 -30.01 -25.78
N ASP A 272 -5.48 -30.36 -27.07
CA ASP A 272 -6.22 -29.58 -28.06
C ASP A 272 -7.73 -29.57 -27.75
N ASN A 273 -8.30 -30.72 -27.37
CA ASN A 273 -9.71 -30.80 -26.94
C ASN A 273 -10.00 -29.97 -25.68
N ILE A 274 -9.07 -29.92 -24.72
CA ILE A 274 -9.20 -29.08 -23.52
C ILE A 274 -9.20 -27.59 -23.91
N SER A 275 -8.34 -27.18 -24.84
CA SER A 275 -8.29 -25.81 -25.35
C SER A 275 -9.60 -25.43 -26.05
N GLN A 276 -10.13 -26.32 -26.89
CA GLN A 276 -11.41 -26.11 -27.56
C GLN A 276 -12.58 -25.98 -26.55
N ALA A 277 -12.62 -26.83 -25.52
CA ALA A 277 -13.63 -26.75 -24.47
C ALA A 277 -13.51 -25.44 -23.64
N ALA A 278 -12.28 -24.95 -23.45
CA ALA A 278 -12.06 -23.66 -22.81
C ALA A 278 -12.62 -22.50 -23.65
N ASP A 279 -12.43 -22.53 -24.98
CA ASP A 279 -12.99 -21.55 -25.90
C ASP A 279 -14.53 -21.59 -25.97
N ASP A 280 -15.12 -22.78 -25.99
CA ASP A 280 -16.57 -22.94 -25.93
C ASP A 280 -17.14 -22.37 -24.61
N THR A 281 -16.41 -22.57 -23.51
CA THR A 281 -16.76 -22.01 -22.20
C THR A 281 -16.65 -20.48 -22.21
N ARG A 282 -15.64 -19.90 -22.87
CA ARG A 282 -15.55 -18.43 -23.05
C ARG A 282 -16.73 -17.88 -23.84
N ALA A 283 -17.15 -18.56 -24.90
CA ALA A 283 -18.32 -18.16 -25.68
C ALA A 283 -19.61 -18.18 -24.86
N ALA A 284 -19.79 -19.21 -24.00
CA ALA A 284 -20.90 -19.28 -23.06
C ALA A 284 -20.84 -18.14 -22.02
N LEU A 285 -19.67 -17.87 -21.45
CA LEU A 285 -19.47 -16.76 -20.50
C LEU A 285 -19.77 -15.40 -21.13
N ASN A 286 -19.40 -15.18 -22.40
CA ASN A 286 -19.75 -13.95 -23.13
C ASN A 286 -21.27 -13.78 -23.25
N SER A 287 -21.99 -14.87 -23.55
CA SER A 287 -23.45 -14.85 -23.64
C SER A 287 -24.10 -14.54 -22.28
N ILE A 288 -23.56 -15.09 -21.20
CA ILE A 288 -24.00 -14.80 -19.83
C ILE A 288 -23.69 -13.34 -19.45
N GLU A 289 -22.53 -12.80 -19.84
CA GLU A 289 -22.17 -11.41 -19.58
C GLU A 289 -23.12 -10.43 -20.28
N VAL A 290 -23.47 -10.68 -21.54
CA VAL A 290 -24.47 -9.88 -22.26
C VAL A 290 -25.82 -9.94 -21.53
N ALA A 291 -26.30 -11.13 -21.18
CA ALA A 291 -27.56 -11.30 -20.46
C ALA A 291 -27.54 -10.62 -19.07
N ALA A 292 -26.41 -10.66 -18.36
CA ALA A 292 -26.24 -9.99 -17.08
C ALA A 292 -26.26 -8.45 -17.23
N ASN A 293 -25.61 -7.91 -18.26
CA ASN A 293 -25.64 -6.47 -18.55
C ASN A 293 -27.05 -5.98 -18.94
N ASP A 294 -27.77 -6.76 -19.75
CA ASP A 294 -29.16 -6.47 -20.11
C ASP A 294 -30.07 -6.51 -18.86
N ALA A 295 -29.92 -7.53 -18.02
CA ALA A 295 -30.64 -7.63 -16.75
C ALA A 295 -30.33 -6.45 -15.81
N SER A 296 -29.06 -6.05 -15.71
CA SER A 296 -28.65 -4.88 -14.92
C SER A 296 -29.29 -3.58 -15.44
N THR A 297 -29.35 -3.40 -16.75
CA THR A 297 -29.98 -2.22 -17.38
C THR A 297 -31.49 -2.19 -17.14
N ALA A 298 -32.15 -3.35 -17.30
CA ALA A 298 -33.57 -3.49 -17.01
C ALA A 298 -33.89 -3.24 -15.53
N LEU A 299 -33.01 -3.66 -14.62
CA LEU A 299 -33.15 -3.40 -13.18
C LEU A 299 -32.93 -1.95 -12.80
N ALA A 300 -31.95 -1.28 -13.41
CA ALA A 300 -31.76 0.17 -13.24
C ALA A 300 -33.02 0.93 -13.68
N THR A 301 -33.56 0.57 -14.85
CA THR A 301 -34.81 1.14 -15.38
C THR A 301 -35.99 0.85 -14.47
N THR A 302 -36.07 -0.36 -13.90
CA THR A 302 -37.09 -0.72 -12.90
C THR A 302 -36.93 0.13 -11.65
N GLY A 303 -35.70 0.36 -11.17
CA GLY A 303 -35.41 1.27 -10.05
C GLY A 303 -35.93 2.69 -10.31
N ASP A 304 -35.65 3.25 -11.48
CA ASP A 304 -36.14 4.58 -11.87
C ASP A 304 -37.68 4.64 -11.92
N LEU A 305 -38.33 3.64 -12.54
CA LEU A 305 -39.79 3.55 -12.59
C LEU A 305 -40.41 3.44 -11.19
N MET A 306 -39.74 2.76 -10.26
CA MET A 306 -40.20 2.60 -8.89
C MET A 306 -40.06 3.88 -8.08
N ASP A 307 -38.97 4.63 -8.27
CA ASP A 307 -38.78 5.96 -7.69
C ASP A 307 -39.86 6.92 -8.18
N ASP A 308 -40.16 6.89 -9.49
CA ASP A 308 -41.25 7.69 -10.07
C ASP A 308 -42.63 7.27 -9.53
N ALA A 309 -42.88 5.96 -9.41
CA ALA A 309 -44.13 5.45 -8.82
C ALA A 309 -44.27 5.85 -7.34
N SER A 310 -43.18 5.82 -6.58
CA SER A 310 -43.13 6.25 -5.17
C SER A 310 -43.40 7.75 -5.04
N ARG A 311 -42.77 8.57 -5.88
CA ARG A 311 -43.02 10.03 -5.96
C ARG A 311 -44.46 10.33 -6.35
N ALA A 312 -44.98 9.66 -7.37
CA ALA A 312 -46.37 9.82 -7.81
C ALA A 312 -47.37 9.42 -6.72
N LEU A 313 -47.10 8.33 -6.00
CA LEU A 313 -47.93 7.89 -4.87
C LEU A 313 -47.90 8.90 -3.71
N SER A 314 -46.72 9.45 -3.39
CA SER A 314 -46.57 10.49 -2.38
C SER A 314 -47.30 11.79 -2.77
N ASP A 315 -47.20 12.21 -4.03
CA ASP A 315 -47.90 13.39 -4.55
C ASP A 315 -49.42 13.19 -4.57
N PHE A 316 -49.88 12.01 -5.00
CA PHE A 316 -51.29 11.62 -4.92
C PHE A 316 -51.79 11.65 -3.46
N SER A 317 -51.02 11.08 -2.52
CA SER A 317 -51.34 11.10 -1.10
C SER A 317 -51.49 12.53 -0.56
N ALA A 318 -50.52 13.40 -0.84
CA ALA A 318 -50.53 14.79 -0.39
C ALA A 318 -51.71 15.57 -0.99
N LYS A 319 -51.97 15.42 -2.29
CA LYS A 319 -53.10 16.07 -2.99
C LYS A 319 -54.44 15.54 -2.50
N ALA A 320 -54.58 14.23 -2.35
CA ALA A 320 -55.80 13.60 -1.84
C ALA A 320 -56.10 14.07 -0.41
N SER A 321 -55.11 14.07 0.49
CA SER A 321 -55.30 14.57 1.87
C SER A 321 -55.71 16.03 1.87
N THR A 322 -55.00 16.89 1.12
CA THR A 322 -55.30 18.32 1.04
C THR A 322 -56.70 18.59 0.50
N GLN A 323 -57.11 17.87 -0.54
CA GLN A 323 -58.44 17.99 -1.12
C GLN A 323 -59.53 17.50 -0.16
N LEU A 324 -59.32 16.36 0.51
CA LEU A 324 -60.26 15.83 1.51
C LEU A 324 -60.39 16.78 2.72
N ASP A 325 -59.29 17.37 3.18
CA ASP A 325 -59.30 18.38 4.26
C ASP A 325 -60.05 19.65 3.82
N THR A 326 -59.80 20.13 2.59
CA THR A 326 -60.51 21.29 2.02
C THR A 326 -62.00 21.02 1.86
N SER A 327 -62.38 19.81 1.42
CA SER A 327 -63.77 19.37 1.33
C SER A 327 -64.42 19.30 2.71
N SER A 328 -63.71 18.80 3.73
CA SER A 328 -64.19 18.75 5.12
C SER A 328 -64.46 20.14 5.68
N GLN A 329 -63.51 21.08 5.48
CA GLN A 329 -63.67 22.47 5.90
C GLN A 329 -64.79 23.19 5.14
N THR A 330 -64.97 22.88 3.85
CA THR A 330 -66.04 23.45 3.04
C THR A 330 -67.41 22.95 3.48
N LEU A 331 -67.56 21.64 3.72
CA LEU A 331 -68.78 21.05 4.27
C LEU A 331 -69.10 21.63 5.66
N THR A 332 -68.11 21.80 6.53
CA THR A 332 -68.30 22.43 7.85
C THR A 332 -68.80 23.87 7.72
N ARG A 333 -68.20 24.67 6.82
CA ARG A 333 -68.64 26.04 6.55
C ARG A 333 -70.03 26.11 5.93
N MET A 334 -70.34 25.21 4.99
CA MET A 334 -71.68 25.10 4.39
C MET A 334 -72.71 24.74 5.46
N ASN A 335 -72.39 23.78 6.33
CA ASN A 335 -73.27 23.37 7.42
C ASN A 335 -73.57 24.52 8.39
N MET A 336 -72.54 25.24 8.84
CA MET A 336 -72.73 26.40 9.74
C MET A 336 -73.56 27.50 9.10
N ARG A 337 -73.31 27.81 7.81
CA ARG A 337 -74.08 28.83 7.09
C ARG A 337 -75.53 28.42 6.90
N ALA A 338 -75.77 27.19 6.48
CA ALA A 338 -77.12 26.71 6.26
C ALA A 338 -77.92 26.65 7.57
N HIS A 339 -77.33 26.15 8.66
CA HIS A 339 -77.94 26.19 9.99
C HIS A 339 -78.25 27.64 10.41
N SER A 340 -77.29 28.55 10.33
CA SER A 340 -77.53 29.96 10.70
C SER A 340 -78.62 30.65 9.87
N SER A 341 -78.75 30.27 8.59
CA SER A 341 -79.79 30.81 7.71
C SER A 341 -81.16 30.23 8.04
N VAL A 342 -81.24 28.92 8.32
CA VAL A 342 -82.49 28.26 8.71
C VAL A 342 -82.93 28.72 10.09
N ASP A 343 -82.03 28.79 11.08
CA ASP A 343 -82.32 29.32 12.42
C ASP A 343 -82.77 30.78 12.37
N GLY A 344 -82.16 31.60 11.50
CA GLY A 344 -82.56 32.98 11.26
C GLY A 344 -83.98 33.10 10.69
N ILE A 345 -84.32 32.25 9.72
CA ILE A 345 -85.68 32.20 9.14
C ILE A 345 -86.68 31.72 10.19
N THR A 346 -86.40 30.60 10.87
CA THR A 346 -87.28 30.00 11.88
C THR A 346 -87.52 30.96 13.05
N SER A 347 -86.51 31.68 13.51
CA SER A 347 -86.65 32.66 14.61
C SER A 347 -87.45 33.90 14.19
N ALA A 348 -87.22 34.45 12.99
CA ALA A 348 -88.00 35.56 12.46
C ALA A 348 -89.48 35.16 12.25
N LEU A 349 -89.71 33.96 11.72
CA LEU A 349 -91.03 33.41 11.47
C LEU A 349 -91.77 33.09 12.77
N SER A 350 -91.09 32.53 13.77
CA SER A 350 -91.63 32.29 15.12
C SER A 350 -91.99 33.61 15.83
N SER A 351 -91.17 34.65 15.68
CA SER A 351 -91.47 35.99 16.21
C SER A 351 -92.69 36.60 15.52
N ALA A 352 -92.77 36.54 14.18
CA ALA A 352 -93.93 36.98 13.41
C ALA A 352 -95.19 36.21 13.83
N ASN A 353 -95.08 34.89 14.02
CA ASN A 353 -96.17 34.05 14.48
C ASN A 353 -96.65 34.44 15.90
N GLY A 354 -95.73 34.80 16.80
CA GLY A 354 -96.04 35.33 18.12
C GLY A 354 -96.78 36.67 18.07
N TYR A 355 -96.33 37.61 17.22
CA TYR A 355 -97.03 38.90 17.02
C TYR A 355 -98.41 38.71 16.39
N THR A 356 -98.51 37.88 15.36
CA THR A 356 -99.79 37.55 14.70
C THR A 356 -100.73 36.86 15.68
N SER A 357 -100.26 35.90 16.47
CA SER A 357 -101.06 35.23 17.51
C SER A 357 -101.57 36.20 18.58
N ALA A 358 -100.70 37.10 19.06
CA ALA A 358 -101.09 38.15 20.00
C ALA A 358 -102.12 39.13 19.41
N ALA A 359 -101.96 39.48 18.13
CA ALA A 359 -102.89 40.33 17.41
C ALA A 359 -104.23 39.62 17.15
N VAL A 360 -104.23 38.34 16.76
CA VAL A 360 -105.45 37.49 16.66
C VAL A 360 -106.15 37.46 18.02
N SER A 361 -105.44 37.18 19.11
CA SER A 361 -106.02 37.14 20.46
C SER A 361 -106.60 38.50 20.88
N SER A 362 -105.89 39.59 20.61
CA SER A 362 -106.33 40.95 20.97
C SER A 362 -107.53 41.40 20.14
N LEU A 363 -107.50 41.17 18.82
CA LEU A 363 -108.61 41.47 17.92
C LEU A 363 -109.81 40.58 18.21
N THR A 364 -109.62 39.33 18.63
CA THR A 364 -110.72 38.47 19.10
C THR A 364 -111.38 39.07 20.34
N SER A 365 -110.59 39.53 21.32
CA SER A 365 -111.12 40.20 22.52
C SER A 365 -111.84 41.50 22.19
N ILE A 366 -111.23 42.38 21.38
CA ILE A 366 -111.84 43.65 20.96
C ILE A 366 -113.10 43.39 20.15
N ASN A 367 -113.10 42.42 19.23
CA ASN A 367 -114.27 42.07 18.45
C ASN A 367 -115.39 41.53 19.35
N SER A 368 -115.06 40.75 20.39
CA SER A 368 -116.01 40.30 21.40
C SER A 368 -116.55 41.47 22.24
N ASP A 369 -115.70 42.39 22.66
CA ASP A 369 -116.09 43.56 23.45
C ASP A 369 -116.95 44.53 22.62
N LEU A 370 -116.60 44.78 21.36
CA LEU A 370 -117.40 45.61 20.44
C LEU A 370 -118.74 44.93 20.13
N THR A 371 -118.77 43.60 19.99
CA THR A 371 -120.03 42.86 19.85
C THR A 371 -120.89 43.01 21.11
N GLN A 372 -120.30 42.94 22.31
CA GLN A 372 -121.02 43.14 23.56
C GLN A 372 -121.52 44.58 23.73
N VAL A 373 -120.68 45.59 23.42
CA VAL A 373 -121.08 47.00 23.48
C VAL A 373 -122.16 47.29 22.44
N LEU A 374 -122.06 46.69 21.26
CA LEU A 374 -123.07 46.77 20.22
C LEU A 374 -124.40 46.17 20.69
N ASP A 375 -124.36 45.01 21.36
CA ASP A 375 -125.55 44.38 21.93
C ASP A 375 -126.14 45.23 23.07
N ASP A 376 -125.32 45.74 23.99
CA ASP A 376 -125.76 46.62 25.09
C ASP A 376 -126.33 47.95 24.57
N LEU A 377 -125.72 48.55 23.53
CA LEU A 377 -126.21 49.78 22.90
C LEU A 377 -127.53 49.54 22.16
N LYS A 378 -127.70 48.39 21.50
CA LYS A 378 -128.99 48.00 20.93
C LYS A 378 -130.04 47.86 22.02
N ASP A 379 -129.73 47.15 23.11
CA ASP A 379 -130.64 46.98 24.25
C ASP A 379 -131.00 48.32 24.90
N LEU A 380 -130.04 49.24 25.01
CA LEU A 380 -130.27 50.59 25.54
C LEU A 380 -131.09 51.45 24.57
N THR A 381 -130.81 51.39 23.26
CA THR A 381 -131.59 52.08 22.22
C THR A 381 -133.03 51.58 22.24
N ASP A 382 -133.22 50.27 22.33
CA ASP A 382 -134.52 49.62 22.40
C ASP A 382 -135.27 50.00 23.68
N SER A 383 -134.57 50.02 24.82
CA SER A 383 -135.15 50.44 26.10
C SER A 383 -135.48 51.94 26.13
N ALA A 384 -134.58 52.80 25.65
CA ALA A 384 -134.79 54.25 25.62
C ALA A 384 -135.90 54.65 24.63
N ASN A 385 -136.08 53.89 23.54
CA ASN A 385 -137.21 54.05 22.62
C ASN A 385 -138.58 53.96 23.32
N THR A 386 -138.65 53.38 24.54
CA THR A 386 -139.90 53.28 25.32
C THR A 386 -140.21 54.49 26.22
N LEU A 387 -139.29 55.44 26.44
CA LEU A 387 -139.45 56.54 27.40
C LEU A 387 -139.51 57.93 26.72
N PRO A 388 -140.62 58.68 26.92
CA PRO A 388 -140.90 59.86 26.13
C PRO A 388 -139.96 61.03 26.45
N GLY A 389 -139.42 61.63 25.40
CA GLY A 389 -138.82 62.96 25.41
C GLY A 389 -137.33 63.04 25.10
N HIS A 390 -136.63 61.91 24.89
CA HIS A 390 -135.21 61.92 24.52
C HIS A 390 -135.01 61.61 23.03
N ASP A 391 -134.13 62.36 22.36
CA ASP A 391 -133.71 62.16 20.97
C ASP A 391 -132.58 61.11 20.91
N LEU A 392 -132.84 60.00 20.21
CA LEU A 392 -131.96 58.83 20.11
C LEU A 392 -131.33 58.67 18.72
N SER A 393 -131.47 59.66 17.83
CA SER A 393 -130.94 59.58 16.45
C SER A 393 -129.42 59.39 16.39
N SER A 394 -128.68 60.06 17.27
CA SER A 394 -127.22 59.89 17.43
C SER A 394 -126.83 58.48 17.89
N LEU A 395 -127.69 57.81 18.66
CA LEU A 395 -127.44 56.48 19.20
C LEU A 395 -127.55 55.41 18.10
N ASN A 396 -128.54 55.50 17.21
CA ASN A 396 -128.71 54.56 16.10
C ASN A 396 -127.58 54.63 15.07
N SER A 397 -127.13 55.85 14.71
CA SER A 397 -125.98 55.99 13.81
C SER A 397 -124.71 55.38 14.41
N ALA A 398 -124.51 55.54 15.73
CA ALA A 398 -123.41 54.89 16.43
C ALA A 398 -123.52 53.35 16.39
N VAL A 399 -124.74 52.79 16.51
CA VAL A 399 -124.98 51.34 16.38
C VAL A 399 -124.61 50.83 14.98
N THR A 400 -125.07 51.46 13.90
CA THR A 400 -124.74 51.02 12.53
C THR A 400 -123.25 51.16 12.21
N GLU A 401 -122.60 52.26 12.61
CA GLU A 401 -121.16 52.44 12.44
C GLU A 401 -120.38 51.36 13.22
N LEU A 402 -120.85 51.00 14.41
CA LEU A 402 -120.28 49.94 15.23
C LEU A 402 -120.51 48.54 14.61
N GLU A 403 -121.66 48.27 13.98
CA GLU A 403 -121.93 47.02 13.23
C GLU A 403 -120.96 46.84 12.06
N GLU A 404 -120.82 47.86 11.21
CA GLU A 404 -119.89 47.80 10.07
C GLU A 404 -118.45 47.64 10.54
N THR A 405 -118.07 48.35 11.60
CA THR A 405 -116.74 48.22 12.23
C THR A 405 -116.50 46.80 12.76
N THR A 406 -117.49 46.20 13.41
CA THR A 406 -117.41 44.83 13.95
C THR A 406 -117.31 43.79 12.82
N ALA A 407 -118.08 43.92 11.75
CA ALA A 407 -118.00 43.01 10.60
C ALA A 407 -116.65 43.10 9.85
N ALA A 408 -116.14 44.32 9.66
CA ALA A 408 -114.82 44.55 9.06
C ALA A 408 -113.69 43.99 9.96
N LEU A 409 -113.84 44.10 11.28
CA LEU A 409 -112.92 43.53 12.25
C LEU A 409 -112.94 42.00 12.21
N GLY A 410 -114.11 41.37 12.11
CA GLY A 410 -114.26 39.93 11.95
C GLY A 410 -113.60 39.38 10.68
N THR A 411 -113.71 40.09 9.55
CA THR A 411 -113.01 39.72 8.30
C THR A 411 -111.50 39.81 8.47
N THR A 412 -111.02 40.88 9.11
CA THR A 412 -109.60 41.09 9.41
C THR A 412 -109.06 39.98 10.33
N LEU A 413 -109.85 39.57 11.34
CA LEU A 413 -109.52 38.48 12.23
C LEU A 413 -109.40 37.14 11.49
N GLY A 414 -110.31 36.84 10.57
CA GLY A 414 -110.26 35.65 9.71
C GLY A 414 -108.98 35.61 8.87
N SER A 415 -108.67 36.71 8.16
CA SER A 415 -107.42 36.81 7.38
C SER A 415 -106.17 36.68 8.26
N LEU A 416 -106.19 37.21 9.49
CA LEU A 416 -105.07 37.11 10.41
C LEU A 416 -104.91 35.70 11.00
N SER A 417 -106.01 34.97 11.20
CA SER A 417 -106.00 33.56 11.60
C SER A 417 -105.45 32.66 10.50
N ASP A 418 -105.78 32.92 9.23
CA ASP A 418 -105.22 32.20 8.08
C ASP A 418 -103.71 32.42 8.00
N ILE A 419 -103.26 33.68 8.13
CA ILE A 419 -101.83 34.03 8.19
C ILE A 419 -101.14 33.30 9.35
N HIS A 420 -101.77 33.20 10.53
CA HIS A 420 -101.22 32.46 11.67
C HIS A 420 -101.04 30.96 11.36
N SER A 421 -102.04 30.32 10.74
CA SER A 421 -101.97 28.91 10.34
C SER A 421 -100.91 28.65 9.27
N ASP A 422 -100.80 29.53 8.28
CA ASP A 422 -99.78 29.46 7.21
C ASP A 422 -98.37 29.67 7.77
N LEU A 423 -98.20 30.61 8.71
CA LEU A 423 -96.95 30.83 9.42
C LEU A 423 -96.54 29.57 10.20
N GLN A 424 -97.47 28.93 10.93
CA GLN A 424 -97.19 27.70 11.67
C GLN A 424 -96.75 26.55 10.74
N SER A 425 -97.48 26.33 9.65
CA SER A 425 -97.13 25.31 8.65
C SER A 425 -95.76 25.55 8.02
N THR A 426 -95.41 26.82 7.79
CA THR A 426 -94.10 27.20 7.24
C THR A 426 -92.97 27.01 8.27
N ILE A 427 -93.23 27.24 9.56
CA ILE A 427 -92.27 26.93 10.66
C ILE A 427 -91.98 25.43 10.69
N ASP A 428 -93.01 24.59 10.62
CA ASP A 428 -92.85 23.14 10.68
C ASP A 428 -92.06 22.61 9.47
N ALA A 429 -92.36 23.10 8.25
CA ALA A 429 -91.61 22.76 7.04
C ALA A 429 -90.13 23.24 7.09
N ALA A 430 -89.88 24.41 7.69
CA ALA A 430 -88.52 24.90 7.91
C ALA A 430 -87.75 24.02 8.91
N SER A 431 -88.41 23.53 9.97
CA SER A 431 -87.83 22.61 10.95
C SER A 431 -87.49 21.24 10.32
N GLU A 432 -88.40 20.65 9.55
CA GLU A 432 -88.16 19.38 8.84
C GLU A 432 -87.01 19.49 7.83
N THR A 433 -86.94 20.61 7.10
CA THR A 433 -85.82 20.90 6.20
C THR A 433 -84.49 20.97 6.95
N SER A 434 -84.48 21.54 8.16
CA SER A 434 -83.30 21.61 9.02
C SER A 434 -82.80 20.21 9.42
N GLU A 435 -83.72 19.34 9.86
CA GLU A 435 -83.38 17.96 10.25
C GLU A 435 -82.87 17.10 9.07
N SER A 436 -83.51 17.24 7.91
CA SER A 436 -83.07 16.58 6.68
C SER A 436 -81.67 17.05 6.26
N LEU A 437 -81.40 18.35 6.35
CA LEU A 437 -80.10 18.92 6.04
C LEU A 437 -79.01 18.45 7.02
N LEU A 438 -79.32 18.36 8.32
CA LEU A 438 -78.43 17.81 9.34
C LEU A 438 -78.08 16.35 9.06
N THR A 439 -79.07 15.54 8.68
CA THR A 439 -78.88 14.11 8.35
C THR A 439 -78.01 13.93 7.11
N ALA A 440 -78.29 14.69 6.04
CA ALA A 440 -77.50 14.68 4.81
C ALA A 440 -76.05 15.10 5.07
N ASN A 441 -75.85 16.13 5.90
CA ASN A 441 -74.51 16.62 6.22
C ASN A 441 -73.72 15.65 7.12
N THR A 442 -74.38 15.01 8.09
CA THR A 442 -73.76 13.96 8.92
C THR A 442 -73.33 12.76 8.08
N SER A 443 -74.16 12.35 7.12
CA SER A 443 -73.85 11.26 6.18
C SER A 443 -72.65 11.63 5.28
N ALA A 444 -72.61 12.87 4.77
CA ALA A 444 -71.49 13.38 3.99
C ALA A 444 -70.17 13.39 4.78
N PHE A 445 -70.21 13.76 6.07
CA PHE A 445 -69.04 13.70 6.95
C PHE A 445 -68.57 12.27 7.21
N GLN A 446 -69.49 11.34 7.47
CA GLN A 446 -69.15 9.92 7.66
C GLN A 446 -68.50 9.31 6.41
N TRP A 447 -69.05 9.63 5.23
CA TRP A 447 -68.46 9.21 3.96
C TRP A 447 -67.06 9.78 3.77
N LEU A 448 -66.88 11.09 4.00
CA LEU A 448 -65.59 11.75 3.85
C LEU A 448 -64.54 11.19 4.83
N SER A 449 -64.94 10.91 6.08
CA SER A 449 -64.09 10.28 7.08
C SER A 449 -63.70 8.85 6.69
N THR A 450 -64.65 8.07 6.15
CA THR A 450 -64.39 6.70 5.68
C THR A 450 -63.46 6.72 4.48
N ALA A 451 -63.70 7.59 3.49
CA ALA A 451 -62.83 7.76 2.33
C ALA A 451 -61.40 8.16 2.74
N ARG A 452 -61.28 9.10 3.69
CA ARG A 452 -59.99 9.49 4.27
C ARG A 452 -59.29 8.31 4.94
N SER A 453 -60.00 7.54 5.75
CA SER A 453 -59.44 6.38 6.45
C SER A 453 -59.00 5.28 5.48
N SER A 454 -59.79 4.97 4.44
CA SER A 454 -59.45 3.96 3.43
C SER A 454 -58.25 4.35 2.59
N VAL A 455 -58.15 5.62 2.17
CA VAL A 455 -56.99 6.13 1.42
C VAL A 455 -55.73 6.10 2.29
N ASN A 456 -55.81 6.67 3.51
CA ASN A 456 -54.63 6.87 4.35
C ASN A 456 -54.16 5.59 5.07
N SER A 457 -55.09 4.73 5.48
CA SER A 457 -54.77 3.58 6.34
C SER A 457 -54.72 2.24 5.60
N GLN A 458 -55.23 2.16 4.36
CA GLN A 458 -55.25 0.91 3.60
C GLN A 458 -54.55 1.05 2.24
N ALA A 459 -55.05 1.92 1.36
CA ALA A 459 -54.57 1.99 -0.02
C ALA A 459 -53.10 2.44 -0.11
N ILE A 460 -52.74 3.57 0.52
CA ILE A 460 -51.36 4.08 0.50
C ILE A 460 -50.37 3.12 1.17
N PRO A 461 -50.63 2.60 2.40
CA PRO A 461 -49.71 1.65 3.02
C PRO A 461 -49.53 0.34 2.24
N GLN A 462 -50.59 -0.20 1.62
CA GLN A 462 -50.48 -1.42 0.80
C GLN A 462 -49.67 -1.19 -0.48
N MET A 463 -49.91 -0.08 -1.18
CA MET A 463 -49.13 0.28 -2.38
C MET A 463 -47.67 0.55 -2.03
N THR A 464 -47.41 1.23 -0.90
CA THR A 464 -46.05 1.49 -0.39
C THR A 464 -45.34 0.19 -0.03
N SER A 465 -46.04 -0.75 0.61
CA SER A 465 -45.49 -2.08 0.95
C SER A 465 -45.20 -2.91 -0.29
N GLY A 466 -46.07 -2.85 -1.31
CA GLY A 466 -45.86 -3.49 -2.61
C GLY A 466 -44.64 -2.94 -3.35
N LEU A 467 -44.50 -1.61 -3.40
CA LEU A 467 -43.31 -0.94 -3.94
C LEU A 467 -42.06 -1.30 -3.14
N THR A 468 -42.11 -1.34 -1.81
CA THR A 468 -40.95 -1.73 -0.98
C THR A 468 -40.53 -3.18 -1.24
N SER A 469 -41.49 -4.09 -1.38
CA SER A 469 -41.23 -5.51 -1.67
C SER A 469 -40.61 -5.71 -3.05
N LEU A 470 -41.14 -5.01 -4.06
CA LEU A 470 -40.58 -5.01 -5.40
C LEU A 470 -39.17 -4.39 -5.44
N SER A 471 -38.92 -3.34 -4.65
CA SER A 471 -37.62 -2.66 -4.55
C SER A 471 -36.58 -3.57 -3.92
N THR A 472 -36.97 -4.28 -2.86
CA THR A 472 -36.12 -5.29 -2.21
C THR A 472 -35.81 -6.44 -3.16
N SER A 473 -36.78 -6.89 -3.95
CA SER A 473 -36.60 -7.97 -4.93
C SER A 473 -35.69 -7.53 -6.10
N ALA A 474 -35.89 -6.31 -6.61
CA ALA A 474 -35.02 -5.71 -7.63
C ALA A 474 -33.60 -5.51 -7.09
N GLY A 475 -33.44 -5.05 -5.85
CA GLY A 475 -32.13 -4.92 -5.20
C GLY A 475 -31.43 -6.26 -4.98
N THR A 476 -32.18 -7.30 -4.62
CA THR A 476 -31.64 -8.67 -4.47
C THR A 476 -31.17 -9.22 -5.82
N LEU A 477 -31.99 -9.05 -6.86
CA LEU A 477 -31.63 -9.48 -8.21
C LEU A 477 -30.43 -8.67 -8.75
N ALA A 478 -30.32 -7.38 -8.44
CA ALA A 478 -29.16 -6.55 -8.77
C ALA A 478 -27.89 -7.09 -8.11
N GLY A 479 -27.99 -7.47 -6.83
CA GLY A 479 -26.92 -8.12 -6.09
C GLY A 479 -26.46 -9.42 -6.76
N ILE A 480 -27.40 -10.30 -7.14
CA ILE A 480 -27.10 -11.56 -7.84
C ILE A 480 -26.42 -11.28 -9.19
N THR A 481 -26.95 -10.35 -9.99
CA THR A 481 -26.38 -9.98 -11.29
C THR A 481 -24.95 -9.43 -11.15
N SER A 482 -24.71 -8.58 -10.14
CA SER A 482 -23.35 -8.05 -9.87
C SER A 482 -22.38 -9.15 -9.40
N GLY A 483 -22.84 -10.08 -8.57
CA GLY A 483 -22.06 -11.24 -8.15
C GLY A 483 -21.72 -12.17 -9.33
N GLN A 484 -22.64 -12.33 -10.28
CA GLN A 484 -22.42 -13.10 -11.50
C GLN A 484 -21.34 -12.48 -12.38
N GLN A 485 -21.26 -11.15 -12.48
CA GLN A 485 -20.21 -10.47 -13.24
C GLN A 485 -18.82 -10.70 -12.63
N SER A 486 -18.72 -10.73 -11.30
CA SER A 486 -17.49 -11.11 -10.59
C SER A 486 -17.09 -12.57 -10.84
N LEU A 487 -18.06 -13.49 -10.85
CA LEU A 487 -17.81 -14.91 -11.15
C LEU A 487 -17.37 -15.13 -12.60
N ILE A 488 -17.94 -14.39 -13.56
CA ILE A 488 -17.51 -14.43 -14.97
C ILE A 488 -16.04 -13.98 -15.10
N ALA A 489 -15.66 -12.90 -14.41
CA ALA A 489 -14.28 -12.43 -14.40
C ALA A 489 -13.32 -13.48 -13.80
N GLN A 490 -13.70 -14.11 -12.69
CA GLN A 490 -12.91 -15.21 -12.09
C GLN A 490 -12.83 -16.43 -13.01
N ALA A 491 -13.93 -16.81 -13.67
CA ALA A 491 -13.95 -17.93 -14.61
C ALA A 491 -13.03 -17.69 -15.82
N ARG A 492 -12.98 -16.45 -16.34
CA ARG A 492 -12.04 -16.06 -17.41
C ARG A 492 -10.57 -16.23 -16.97
N LEU A 493 -10.22 -15.79 -15.77
CA LEU A 493 -8.85 -15.98 -15.24
C LEU A 493 -8.47 -17.46 -15.15
N VAL A 494 -9.40 -18.31 -14.74
CA VAL A 494 -9.18 -19.78 -14.72
C VAL A 494 -9.00 -20.33 -16.13
N LEU A 495 -9.80 -19.89 -17.10
CA LEU A 495 -9.65 -20.30 -18.51
C LEU A 495 -8.32 -19.84 -19.10
N ASP A 496 -7.85 -18.64 -18.79
CA ASP A 496 -6.54 -18.14 -19.22
C ASP A 496 -5.39 -18.94 -18.59
N GLN A 497 -5.55 -19.38 -17.33
CA GLN A 497 -4.61 -20.28 -16.69
C GLN A 497 -4.61 -21.68 -17.34
N ILE A 498 -5.79 -22.20 -17.73
CA ILE A 498 -5.90 -23.46 -18.47
C ILE A 498 -5.15 -23.36 -19.79
N ASP A 499 -5.32 -22.29 -20.57
CA ASP A 499 -4.57 -22.10 -21.82
C ASP A 499 -3.06 -22.06 -21.60
N SER A 500 -2.60 -21.36 -20.56
CA SER A 500 -1.17 -21.26 -20.22
C SER A 500 -0.59 -22.64 -19.87
N VAL A 501 -1.30 -23.41 -19.04
CA VAL A 501 -0.90 -24.77 -18.63
C VAL A 501 -0.93 -25.73 -19.81
N THR A 502 -1.98 -25.69 -20.62
CA THR A 502 -2.13 -26.53 -21.82
C THR A 502 -1.04 -26.23 -22.85
N SER A 503 -0.71 -24.95 -23.06
CA SER A 503 0.40 -24.53 -23.93
C SER A 503 1.77 -24.96 -23.41
N ALA A 504 1.99 -24.91 -22.09
CA ALA A 504 3.21 -25.42 -21.47
C ALA A 504 3.31 -26.95 -21.54
N ALA A 505 2.20 -27.65 -21.34
CA ALA A 505 2.10 -29.09 -21.49
C ALA A 505 2.38 -29.51 -22.94
N HIS A 506 1.77 -28.85 -23.93
CA HIS A 506 2.03 -29.11 -25.34
C HIS A 506 3.52 -28.96 -25.67
N ARG A 507 4.16 -27.85 -25.25
CA ARG A 507 5.61 -27.66 -25.46
C ARG A 507 6.45 -28.76 -24.80
N SER A 508 6.06 -29.22 -23.62
CA SER A 508 6.77 -30.26 -22.87
C SER A 508 6.61 -31.63 -23.53
N VAL A 509 5.42 -31.97 -24.01
CA VAL A 509 5.16 -33.21 -24.75
C VAL A 509 5.91 -33.22 -26.09
N THR A 510 5.90 -32.10 -26.83
CA THR A 510 6.70 -31.96 -28.07
C THR A 510 8.21 -32.08 -27.80
N ALA A 511 8.72 -31.44 -26.74
CA ALA A 511 10.13 -31.57 -26.37
C ALA A 511 10.50 -33.01 -25.97
N THR A 512 9.59 -33.70 -25.28
CA THR A 512 9.75 -35.11 -24.92
C THR A 512 9.74 -36.00 -26.16
N ASP A 513 8.83 -35.78 -27.11
CA ASP A 513 8.80 -36.53 -28.37
C ASP A 513 10.09 -36.37 -29.17
N ASN A 514 10.62 -35.14 -29.29
CA ASN A 514 11.91 -34.88 -29.94
C ASN A 514 13.06 -35.63 -29.23
N GLY A 515 13.06 -35.66 -27.90
CA GLY A 515 14.02 -36.44 -27.12
C GLY A 515 13.90 -37.94 -27.36
N LEU A 516 12.67 -38.46 -27.37
CA LEU A 516 12.38 -39.87 -27.67
C LEU A 516 12.72 -40.25 -29.11
N GLN A 517 12.57 -39.33 -30.07
CA GLN A 517 13.02 -39.52 -31.45
C GLN A 517 14.55 -39.66 -31.51
N SER A 518 15.28 -38.80 -30.79
CA SER A 518 16.75 -38.90 -30.71
C SER A 518 17.18 -40.22 -30.06
N LEU A 519 16.52 -40.62 -28.97
CA LEU A 519 16.74 -41.91 -28.32
C LEU A 519 16.43 -43.08 -29.27
N GLN A 520 15.32 -43.04 -30.00
CA GLN A 520 14.96 -44.05 -30.99
C GLN A 520 16.06 -44.18 -32.07
N SER A 521 16.57 -43.05 -32.59
CA SER A 521 17.70 -43.05 -33.53
C SER A 521 18.95 -43.66 -32.91
N GLN A 522 19.31 -43.30 -31.68
CA GLN A 522 20.47 -43.85 -30.97
C GLN A 522 20.35 -45.34 -30.69
N LEU A 523 19.17 -45.82 -30.25
CA LEU A 523 18.91 -47.25 -30.04
C LEU A 523 18.97 -48.03 -31.36
N SER A 524 18.50 -47.45 -32.47
CA SER A 524 18.62 -48.04 -33.81
C SER A 524 20.07 -48.12 -34.28
N HIS A 525 20.86 -47.06 -34.05
CA HIS A 525 22.30 -47.06 -34.31
C HIS A 525 23.01 -48.10 -33.43
N MET A 526 22.71 -48.16 -32.14
CA MET A 526 23.30 -49.14 -31.22
C MET A 526 22.91 -50.58 -31.58
N SER A 527 21.68 -50.82 -32.04
CA SER A 527 21.27 -52.12 -32.59
C SER A 527 22.07 -52.49 -33.83
N THR A 528 22.35 -51.51 -34.69
CA THR A 528 23.19 -51.69 -35.88
C THR A 528 24.65 -51.96 -35.50
N ASP A 529 25.18 -51.22 -34.53
CA ASP A 529 26.54 -51.35 -34.03
C ASP A 529 26.76 -52.67 -33.29
N ILE A 530 25.82 -53.12 -32.46
CA ILE A 530 25.86 -54.44 -31.80
C ILE A 530 25.81 -55.57 -32.83
N SER A 531 24.99 -55.42 -33.88
CA SER A 531 24.98 -56.38 -35.00
C SER A 531 26.31 -56.38 -35.75
N ALA A 532 26.98 -55.22 -35.87
CA ALA A 532 28.30 -55.11 -36.49
C ALA A 532 29.42 -55.65 -35.58
N LEU A 533 29.31 -55.51 -34.25
CA LEU A 533 30.23 -56.05 -33.26
C LEU A 533 30.24 -57.58 -33.25
N HIS A 534 29.11 -58.23 -33.57
CA HIS A 534 29.05 -59.68 -33.82
C HIS A 534 29.98 -60.11 -34.97
N THR A 535 30.12 -59.26 -35.99
CA THR A 535 30.93 -59.54 -37.19
C THR A 535 32.41 -59.10 -37.09
N SER A 536 32.76 -58.36 -36.03
CA SER A 536 34.10 -57.77 -35.85
C SER A 536 34.83 -58.41 -34.67
N SER A 537 36.14 -58.64 -34.82
CA SER A 537 37.03 -59.32 -33.86
C SER A 537 37.22 -58.60 -32.51
N VAL A 538 36.41 -57.60 -32.18
CA VAL A 538 36.49 -56.74 -30.98
C VAL A 538 36.00 -57.48 -29.72
N LEU A 539 35.04 -58.40 -29.85
CA LEU A 539 34.56 -59.20 -28.72
C LEU A 539 35.65 -60.17 -28.20
N ALA A 540 36.57 -60.59 -29.08
CA ALA A 540 37.74 -61.38 -28.71
C ALA A 540 38.81 -60.56 -27.95
N GLU A 541 38.78 -59.23 -28.07
CA GLU A 541 39.72 -58.30 -27.44
C GLU A 541 39.21 -57.84 -26.06
N LEU A 542 37.90 -57.65 -25.89
CA LEU A 542 37.25 -57.36 -24.60
C LEU A 542 37.25 -58.55 -23.63
N THR A 543 37.38 -59.78 -24.14
CA THR A 543 37.41 -61.03 -23.35
C THR A 543 38.83 -61.49 -22.97
N GLY A 544 39.87 -60.71 -23.31
CA GLY A 544 41.24 -60.96 -22.87
C GLY A 544 41.87 -62.26 -23.39
N GLY A 545 41.30 -62.87 -24.43
CA GLY A 545 41.73 -64.17 -24.95
C GLY A 545 41.33 -65.33 -24.03
N LYS A 546 40.36 -66.13 -24.50
CA LYS A 546 39.94 -67.50 -24.12
C LYS A 546 39.79 -67.95 -22.65
N ASP A 547 40.44 -67.36 -21.63
CA ASP A 547 40.57 -68.03 -20.33
C ASP A 547 40.11 -67.27 -19.07
N SER A 548 39.70 -65.98 -19.11
CA SER A 548 38.95 -65.38 -17.98
C SER A 548 38.38 -63.99 -18.26
N LEU A 549 37.12 -63.75 -17.88
CA LEU A 549 36.49 -62.43 -17.89
C LEU A 549 37.12 -61.52 -16.82
N ASN A 550 37.56 -60.32 -17.21
CA ASN A 550 38.14 -59.35 -16.27
C ASN A 550 37.03 -58.65 -15.48
N THR A 551 36.82 -59.09 -14.23
CA THR A 551 35.80 -58.60 -13.29
C THR A 551 35.91 -57.09 -13.02
N GLU A 552 37.12 -56.53 -13.06
CA GLU A 552 37.38 -55.10 -12.85
C GLU A 552 36.82 -54.24 -14.01
N SER A 553 36.93 -54.73 -15.24
CA SER A 553 36.44 -54.03 -16.43
C SER A 553 34.91 -54.04 -16.54
N ILE A 554 34.28 -55.16 -16.15
CA ILE A 554 32.83 -55.30 -16.12
C ILE A 554 32.23 -54.45 -14.98
N ALA A 555 32.88 -54.42 -13.81
CA ALA A 555 32.49 -53.55 -12.70
C ALA A 555 32.57 -52.06 -13.07
N ARG A 556 33.62 -51.61 -13.79
CA ARG A 556 33.71 -50.23 -14.29
C ARG A 556 32.64 -49.89 -15.34
N PHE A 557 32.27 -50.84 -16.19
CA PHE A 557 31.23 -50.64 -17.19
C PHE A 557 29.83 -50.56 -16.56
N MET A 558 29.56 -51.36 -15.52
CA MET A 558 28.29 -51.30 -14.76
C MET A 558 28.23 -50.13 -13.76
N ALA A 559 29.38 -49.60 -13.30
CA ALA A 559 29.48 -48.46 -12.40
C ALA A 559 29.30 -47.09 -13.08
N SER A 560 28.92 -47.05 -14.35
CA SER A 560 28.68 -45.80 -15.07
C SER A 560 27.18 -45.49 -15.25
N PRO A 561 26.43 -45.07 -14.21
CA PRO A 561 25.33 -44.17 -14.44
C PRO A 561 25.89 -42.75 -14.50
N THR A 562 25.88 -42.15 -15.70
CA THR A 562 26.10 -40.72 -15.97
C THR A 562 27.22 -40.07 -15.17
N VAL A 563 28.44 -40.07 -15.71
CA VAL A 563 29.46 -39.11 -15.28
C VAL A 563 28.89 -37.72 -15.61
N LEU A 564 28.30 -37.07 -14.60
CA LEU A 564 27.85 -35.70 -14.70
C LEU A 564 29.10 -34.83 -14.77
N GLU A 565 29.55 -34.53 -15.98
CA GLU A 565 30.62 -33.57 -16.20
C GLU A 565 30.10 -32.19 -15.80
N THR A 566 30.44 -31.78 -14.58
CA THR A 566 29.99 -30.51 -14.01
C THR A 566 30.96 -29.43 -14.44
N GLU A 567 30.59 -28.65 -15.46
CA GLU A 567 31.31 -27.44 -15.83
C GLU A 567 30.76 -26.23 -15.05
N ASN A 568 31.60 -25.64 -14.20
CA ASN A 568 31.26 -24.42 -13.46
C ASN A 568 31.48 -23.19 -14.36
N ILE A 569 30.38 -22.56 -14.81
CA ILE A 569 30.42 -21.41 -15.75
C ILE A 569 31.06 -20.16 -15.10
N PHE A 570 30.85 -19.95 -13.81
CA PHE A 570 31.47 -18.87 -13.02
C PHE A 570 31.90 -19.41 -11.65
N PRO A 571 33.08 -20.05 -11.55
CA PRO A 571 33.52 -20.67 -10.31
C PRO A 571 33.81 -19.61 -9.25
N VAL A 572 33.34 -19.88 -8.03
CA VAL A 572 33.69 -19.10 -6.83
C VAL A 572 34.38 -20.02 -5.85
N ASP A 573 35.61 -19.68 -5.48
CA ASP A 573 36.57 -20.54 -4.77
C ASP A 573 36.21 -20.76 -3.29
N SER A 574 35.43 -19.84 -2.69
CA SER A 574 35.04 -19.93 -1.28
C SER A 574 33.69 -19.28 -0.98
N TYR A 575 33.02 -19.74 0.08
CA TYR A 575 31.77 -19.14 0.55
C TYR A 575 31.98 -17.68 0.98
N GLY A 576 33.12 -17.39 1.62
CA GLY A 576 33.53 -16.03 1.96
C GLY A 576 33.60 -15.11 0.74
N SER A 577 34.18 -15.58 -0.38
CA SER A 577 34.23 -14.81 -1.63
C SER A 577 32.84 -14.56 -2.22
N GLY A 578 31.95 -15.56 -2.15
CA GLY A 578 30.55 -15.40 -2.57
C GLY A 578 29.75 -14.39 -1.74
N MET A 579 30.07 -14.27 -0.45
CA MET A 579 29.43 -13.34 0.49
C MET A 579 30.09 -11.96 0.57
N ALA A 580 31.30 -11.80 0.00
CA ALA A 580 32.05 -10.55 0.04
C ALA A 580 31.28 -9.34 -0.52
N PRO A 581 30.53 -9.41 -1.64
CA PRO A 581 29.71 -8.30 -2.13
C PRO A 581 28.79 -7.70 -1.05
N LEU A 582 28.06 -8.55 -0.32
CA LEU A 582 27.10 -8.10 0.68
C LEU A 582 27.78 -7.37 1.84
N PHE A 583 28.80 -7.99 2.44
CA PHE A 583 29.49 -7.40 3.58
C PHE A 583 30.27 -6.14 3.22
N THR A 584 30.83 -6.10 2.02
CA THR A 584 31.52 -4.92 1.46
C THR A 584 30.55 -3.76 1.31
N THR A 585 29.40 -3.97 0.65
CA THR A 585 28.37 -2.94 0.49
C THR A 585 27.85 -2.43 1.84
N ILE A 586 27.56 -3.31 2.80
CA ILE A 586 27.13 -2.91 4.15
C ILE A 586 28.19 -2.02 4.82
N SER A 587 29.45 -2.43 4.74
CA SER A 587 30.57 -1.67 5.30
C SER A 587 30.68 -0.27 4.69
N LEU A 588 30.53 -0.13 3.37
CA LEU A 588 30.61 1.18 2.69
C LEU A 588 29.47 2.12 3.11
N TRP A 589 28.24 1.60 3.20
CA TRP A 589 27.10 2.39 3.68
C TRP A 589 27.27 2.82 5.14
N VAL A 590 27.64 1.89 6.02
CA VAL A 590 27.87 2.19 7.45
C VAL A 590 29.03 3.18 7.61
N GLY A 591 30.08 3.05 6.81
CA GLY A 591 31.19 4.00 6.79
C GLY A 591 30.78 5.41 6.36
N ALA A 592 29.99 5.53 5.30
CA ALA A 592 29.43 6.80 4.85
C ALA A 592 28.46 7.40 5.89
N PHE A 593 27.66 6.56 6.56
CA PHE A 593 26.76 6.98 7.64
C PHE A 593 27.54 7.51 8.86
N MET A 594 28.59 6.81 9.29
CA MET A 594 29.48 7.24 10.36
C MET A 594 30.10 8.61 10.08
N LEU A 595 30.53 8.87 8.84
CA LEU A 595 31.06 10.18 8.44
C LEU A 595 30.03 11.30 8.66
N VAL A 596 28.76 11.08 8.32
CA VAL A 596 27.68 12.07 8.42
C VAL A 596 27.15 12.24 9.85
N VAL A 597 27.32 11.24 10.71
CA VAL A 597 26.94 11.32 12.12
C VAL A 597 28.02 11.98 12.97
N MET A 598 29.30 11.66 12.71
CA MET A 598 30.42 12.11 13.54
C MET A 598 31.05 13.43 13.09
N LEU A 599 31.12 13.69 11.78
CA LEU A 599 31.65 14.95 11.25
C LEU A 599 30.53 15.96 11.04
N ARG A 600 30.83 17.24 11.28
CA ARG A 600 29.89 18.33 11.02
C ARG A 600 29.48 18.37 9.56
N VAL A 601 28.18 18.37 9.33
CA VAL A 601 27.57 18.33 7.99
C VAL A 601 27.34 19.74 7.45
N GLU A 602 27.10 20.73 8.32
CA GLU A 602 27.00 22.12 7.92
C GLU A 602 28.37 22.81 7.75
N VAL A 603 28.43 23.84 6.89
CA VAL A 603 29.62 24.69 6.70
C VAL A 603 29.43 26.00 7.46
N ASP A 604 30.28 26.19 8.47
CA ASP A 604 30.37 27.41 9.26
C ASP A 604 30.94 28.59 8.45
N ASP A 605 30.56 29.80 8.86
CA ASP A 605 30.92 31.04 8.18
C ASP A 605 32.31 31.58 8.57
N ASP A 606 32.96 30.97 9.55
CA ASP A 606 34.28 31.35 10.06
C ASP A 606 35.36 31.45 8.96
N GLY A 607 35.89 32.65 8.75
CA GLY A 607 36.91 32.90 7.72
C GLY A 607 36.37 32.90 6.28
N LEU A 608 35.04 32.94 6.11
CA LEU A 608 34.36 33.11 4.82
C LEU A 608 33.66 34.47 4.70
N GLU A 609 33.78 35.35 5.70
CA GLU A 609 33.13 36.66 5.76
C GLU A 609 33.40 37.56 4.54
N SER A 610 34.60 37.46 3.95
CA SER A 610 35.00 38.21 2.75
C SER A 610 34.55 37.56 1.43
N LEU A 611 33.96 36.36 1.48
CA LEU A 611 33.56 35.56 0.31
C LEU A 611 32.03 35.40 0.29
N GLU A 612 31.38 35.88 -0.77
CA GLU A 612 29.95 35.59 -0.98
C GLU A 612 29.77 34.12 -1.43
N VAL A 613 29.62 33.21 -0.46
CA VAL A 613 29.45 31.76 -0.71
C VAL A 613 27.96 31.41 -0.82
N THR A 614 27.59 30.64 -1.85
CA THR A 614 26.21 30.16 -2.03
C THR A 614 25.94 28.85 -1.27
N THR A 615 24.67 28.57 -0.97
CA THR A 615 24.23 27.30 -0.36
C THR A 615 24.70 26.07 -1.13
N SER A 616 24.62 26.10 -2.46
CA SER A 616 25.07 25.01 -3.33
C SER A 616 26.59 24.81 -3.25
N GLN A 617 27.37 25.90 -3.10
CA GLN A 617 28.82 25.81 -2.89
C GLN A 617 29.18 25.20 -1.54
N LYS A 618 28.48 25.59 -0.46
CA LYS A 618 28.66 24.98 0.87
C LYS A 618 28.34 23.48 0.84
N TYR A 619 27.22 23.10 0.22
CA TYR A 619 26.83 21.70 0.05
C TYR A 619 27.91 20.91 -0.71
N LEU A 620 28.33 21.40 -1.88
CA LEU A 620 29.32 20.71 -2.71
C LEU A 620 30.68 20.61 -2.01
N ALA A 621 31.09 21.66 -1.27
CA ALA A 621 32.36 21.66 -0.54
C ALA A 621 32.39 20.60 0.56
N ARG A 622 31.34 20.52 1.39
CA ARG A 622 31.27 19.51 2.45
C ARG A 622 31.11 18.11 1.89
N PHE A 623 30.24 17.93 0.88
CA PHE A 623 30.10 16.66 0.20
C PHE A 623 31.44 16.16 -0.34
N THR A 624 32.21 17.04 -1.01
CA THR A 624 33.53 16.70 -1.56
C THR A 624 34.51 16.30 -0.46
N LEU A 625 34.51 16.98 0.70
CA LEU A 625 35.34 16.61 1.84
C LEU A 625 35.02 15.20 2.33
N LEU A 626 33.74 14.90 2.54
CA LEU A 626 33.31 13.57 2.99
C LEU A 626 33.55 12.51 1.91
N ALA A 627 33.41 12.85 0.64
CA ALA A 627 33.67 11.96 -0.49
C ALA A 627 35.13 11.52 -0.56
N ILE A 628 36.08 12.38 -0.15
CA ILE A 628 37.50 11.98 -0.01
C ILE A 628 37.63 10.88 1.03
N PHE A 629 37.03 11.04 2.22
CA PHE A 629 37.10 10.02 3.28
C PHE A 629 36.37 8.73 2.91
N ALA A 630 35.19 8.83 2.28
CA ALA A 630 34.44 7.70 1.77
C ALA A 630 35.22 6.93 0.69
N THR A 631 35.90 7.65 -0.21
CA THR A 631 36.80 7.04 -1.21
C THR A 631 37.97 6.31 -0.52
N ILE A 632 38.55 6.88 0.53
CA ILE A 632 39.60 6.20 1.31
C ILE A 632 39.04 4.93 1.98
N GLN A 633 37.85 4.98 2.58
CA GLN A 633 37.16 3.79 3.12
C GLN A 633 36.97 2.71 2.06
N ALA A 634 36.54 3.10 0.84
CA ALA A 634 36.36 2.18 -0.27
C ALA A 634 37.68 1.51 -0.69
N ILE A 635 38.76 2.29 -0.78
CA ILE A 635 40.10 1.76 -1.08
C ILE A 635 40.55 0.80 0.02
N VAL A 636 40.40 1.19 1.29
CA VAL A 636 40.79 0.35 2.44
C VAL A 636 40.03 -0.97 2.42
N VAL A 637 38.70 -0.94 2.30
CA VAL A 637 37.84 -2.13 2.17
C VAL A 637 38.30 -3.02 1.01
N ALA A 638 38.50 -2.45 -0.17
CA ALA A 638 38.84 -3.22 -1.37
C ALA A 638 40.23 -3.88 -1.26
N VAL A 639 41.21 -3.15 -0.74
CA VAL A 639 42.55 -3.68 -0.48
C VAL A 639 42.51 -4.73 0.63
N GLY A 640 41.73 -4.54 1.69
CA GLY A 640 41.59 -5.53 2.75
C GLY A 640 40.91 -6.82 2.29
N ASN A 641 39.89 -6.72 1.43
CA ASN A 641 39.27 -7.89 0.81
C ASN A 641 40.30 -8.67 -0.04
N LEU A 642 41.14 -7.96 -0.80
CA LEU A 642 42.24 -8.58 -1.53
C LEU A 642 43.25 -9.27 -0.59
N ILE A 643 43.61 -8.63 0.53
CA ILE A 643 44.55 -9.20 1.52
C ILE A 643 43.99 -10.46 2.19
N ILE A 644 42.69 -10.50 2.50
CA ILE A 644 42.02 -11.65 3.09
C ILE A 644 41.89 -12.81 2.09
N GLY A 645 42.09 -12.52 0.80
CA GLY A 645 42.11 -13.51 -0.27
C GLY A 645 40.77 -13.64 -1.00
N VAL A 646 39.86 -12.66 -0.88
CA VAL A 646 38.59 -12.64 -1.65
C VAL A 646 38.93 -12.76 -3.12
N GLN A 647 38.35 -13.77 -3.79
CA GLN A 647 38.55 -13.98 -5.22
C GLN A 647 38.12 -12.74 -6.00
N MET A 648 38.95 -12.30 -6.96
CA MET A 648 38.63 -11.19 -7.85
C MET A 648 39.17 -11.47 -9.24
N VAL A 649 38.28 -11.67 -10.22
CA VAL A 649 38.65 -11.73 -11.64
C VAL A 649 39.27 -10.41 -12.10
N SER A 650 38.78 -9.28 -11.57
CA SER A 650 39.37 -7.96 -11.83
C SER A 650 39.41 -7.12 -10.57
N PHE A 651 40.59 -7.01 -9.95
CA PHE A 651 40.80 -6.14 -8.79
C PHE A 651 40.49 -4.66 -9.09
N LEU A 652 40.90 -4.15 -10.26
CA LEU A 652 40.61 -2.77 -10.66
C LEU A 652 39.11 -2.54 -10.85
N GLY A 653 38.40 -3.53 -11.41
CA GLY A 653 36.94 -3.51 -11.50
C GLY A 653 36.30 -3.48 -10.12
N PHE A 654 36.73 -4.37 -9.21
CA PHE A 654 36.21 -4.44 -7.83
C PHE A 654 36.46 -3.14 -7.06
N LEU A 655 37.67 -2.58 -7.16
CA LEU A 655 38.03 -1.30 -6.56
C LEU A 655 37.17 -0.15 -7.12
N ALA A 656 36.99 -0.10 -8.44
CA ALA A 656 36.12 0.90 -9.06
C ALA A 656 34.68 0.77 -8.57
N THR A 657 34.14 -0.45 -8.51
CA THR A 657 32.80 -0.71 -7.96
C THR A 657 32.69 -0.24 -6.52
N CYS A 658 33.68 -0.51 -5.65
CA CYS A 658 33.69 -0.05 -4.27
C CYS A 658 33.68 1.49 -4.17
N VAL A 659 34.48 2.17 -4.98
CA VAL A 659 34.54 3.64 -4.99
C VAL A 659 33.21 4.25 -5.47
N VAL A 660 32.62 3.73 -6.55
CA VAL A 660 31.32 4.21 -7.04
C VAL A 660 30.22 3.92 -6.02
N THR A 661 30.23 2.73 -5.40
CA THR A 661 29.25 2.35 -4.35
C THR A 661 29.35 3.32 -3.18
N SER A 662 30.55 3.55 -2.66
CA SER A 662 30.78 4.47 -1.53
C SER A 662 30.37 5.92 -1.86
N PHE A 663 30.62 6.36 -3.10
CA PHE A 663 30.16 7.68 -3.57
C PHE A 663 28.63 7.78 -3.61
N VAL A 664 27.95 6.76 -4.13
CA VAL A 664 26.49 6.72 -4.22
C VAL A 664 25.88 6.66 -2.83
N ASP A 665 26.36 5.77 -1.96
CA ASP A 665 25.89 5.65 -0.58
C ASP A 665 26.06 6.96 0.18
N LEU A 666 27.24 7.58 0.09
CA LEU A 666 27.47 8.90 0.68
C LEU A 666 26.52 9.95 0.11
N SER A 667 26.27 9.95 -1.21
CA SER A 667 25.37 10.94 -1.82
C SER A 667 23.95 10.82 -1.29
N VAL A 668 23.43 9.61 -1.14
CA VAL A 668 22.10 9.34 -0.57
C VAL A 668 22.05 9.76 0.90
N ILE A 669 23.00 9.29 1.69
CA ILE A 669 23.04 9.57 3.13
C ILE A 669 23.21 11.06 3.40
N PHE A 670 24.11 11.72 2.68
CA PHE A 670 24.38 13.15 2.83
C PHE A 670 23.20 14.00 2.38
N ALA A 671 22.54 13.65 1.27
CA ALA A 671 21.36 14.36 0.80
C ALA A 671 20.22 14.29 1.83
N LEU A 672 19.91 13.09 2.35
CA LEU A 672 18.86 12.91 3.35
C LEU A 672 19.21 13.63 4.66
N SER A 673 20.45 13.48 5.14
CA SER A 673 20.87 14.06 6.42
C SER A 673 21.01 15.57 6.39
N THR A 674 21.42 16.17 5.26
CA THR A 674 21.47 17.64 5.13
C THR A 674 20.08 18.26 4.91
N THR A 675 19.19 17.53 4.22
CA THR A 675 17.86 18.02 3.84
C THR A 675 16.86 17.89 4.97
N PHE A 676 16.93 16.80 5.75
CA PHE A 676 15.99 16.50 6.85
C PHE A 676 16.67 16.44 8.23
N GLN A 677 17.96 16.80 8.34
CA GLN A 677 18.70 16.84 9.61
C GLN A 677 18.64 15.48 10.36
N HIS A 678 18.29 15.47 11.64
CA HIS A 678 18.19 14.26 12.46
C HIS A 678 17.16 13.25 11.95
N VAL A 679 16.04 13.72 11.40
CA VAL A 679 15.04 12.84 10.76
C VAL A 679 15.65 12.14 9.55
N GLY A 680 16.48 12.86 8.77
CA GLY A 680 17.24 12.30 7.66
C GLY A 680 18.18 11.17 8.08
N LYS A 681 18.92 11.37 9.18
CA LYS A 681 19.79 10.34 9.76
C LYS A 681 18.98 9.09 10.17
N GLY A 682 17.79 9.27 10.74
CA GLY A 682 16.85 8.18 11.04
C GLY A 682 16.34 7.45 9.80
N LEU A 683 16.02 8.18 8.72
CA LEU A 683 15.62 7.59 7.44
C LEU A 683 16.76 6.75 6.82
N CYS A 684 18.01 7.18 6.93
CA CYS A 684 19.16 6.38 6.48
C CYS A 684 19.27 5.05 7.24
N LEU A 685 18.98 5.05 8.55
CA LEU A 685 18.94 3.83 9.36
C LEU A 685 17.77 2.91 8.95
N ALA A 686 16.59 3.48 8.67
CA ALA A 686 15.47 2.70 8.16
C ALA A 686 15.77 2.10 6.77
N LEU A 687 16.45 2.85 5.90
CA LEU A 687 16.86 2.36 4.58
C LEU A 687 17.81 1.17 4.69
N ILE A 688 18.87 1.22 5.51
CA ILE A 688 19.76 0.05 5.63
C ILE A 688 19.02 -1.21 6.12
N MET A 689 18.05 -1.08 7.04
CA MET A 689 17.25 -2.23 7.51
C MET A 689 16.44 -2.90 6.39
N VAL A 690 15.96 -2.12 5.42
CA VAL A 690 15.22 -2.62 4.27
C VAL A 690 16.15 -3.16 3.17
N GLN A 691 17.30 -2.52 2.97
CA GLN A 691 18.25 -2.86 1.91
C GLN A 691 18.95 -4.20 2.12
N VAL A 692 19.36 -4.52 3.35
CA VAL A 692 20.10 -5.77 3.66
C VAL A 692 19.33 -7.03 3.21
N PRO A 693 18.05 -7.22 3.60
CA PRO A 693 17.25 -8.35 3.12
C PRO A 693 16.73 -8.15 1.68
N GLY A 694 16.50 -6.90 1.25
CA GLY A 694 15.90 -6.58 -0.06
C GLY A 694 16.85 -6.68 -1.26
N ALA A 695 18.17 -6.68 -1.06
CA ALA A 695 19.14 -6.53 -2.14
C ALA A 695 19.73 -7.85 -2.71
N SER A 696 19.05 -8.98 -2.49
CA SER A 696 19.47 -10.32 -2.93
C SER A 696 20.92 -10.72 -2.52
N GLY A 697 21.40 -10.18 -1.40
CA GLY A 697 22.78 -10.43 -0.95
C GLY A 697 23.01 -11.86 -0.51
N ILE A 698 22.05 -12.45 0.21
CA ILE A 698 22.12 -13.79 0.79
C ILE A 698 21.35 -14.81 -0.06
N TYR A 699 20.13 -14.44 -0.48
CA TYR A 699 19.22 -15.30 -1.22
C TYR A 699 18.90 -14.69 -2.60
N PRO A 700 18.71 -15.52 -3.64
CA PRO A 700 18.15 -15.08 -4.91
C PRO A 700 16.80 -14.38 -4.70
N THR A 701 16.45 -13.46 -5.59
CA THR A 701 15.26 -12.60 -5.46
C THR A 701 13.97 -13.41 -5.49
N GLU A 702 13.97 -14.53 -6.20
CA GLU A 702 12.87 -15.48 -6.34
C GLU A 702 12.55 -16.22 -5.03
N MET A 703 13.51 -16.28 -4.11
CA MET A 703 13.33 -16.88 -2.77
C MET A 703 12.86 -15.87 -1.73
N LEU A 704 12.84 -14.57 -2.08
CA LEU A 704 12.42 -13.52 -1.16
C LEU A 704 10.90 -13.37 -1.18
N PRO A 705 10.26 -13.04 -0.03
CA PRO A 705 8.85 -12.68 0.00
C PRO A 705 8.52 -11.51 -0.96
N PRO A 706 7.27 -11.42 -1.45
CA PRO A 706 6.87 -10.44 -2.49
C PRO A 706 7.20 -8.97 -2.19
N PHE A 707 7.21 -8.59 -0.90
CA PHE A 707 7.58 -7.23 -0.48
C PHE A 707 9.05 -6.90 -0.77
N PHE A 708 9.97 -7.84 -0.50
CA PHE A 708 11.39 -7.62 -0.71
C PHE A 708 11.75 -7.69 -2.19
N SER A 709 11.10 -8.56 -2.96
CA SER A 709 11.25 -8.57 -4.43
C SER A 709 10.71 -7.30 -5.08
N LEU A 710 9.69 -6.64 -4.51
CA LEU A 710 9.19 -5.35 -5.00
C LEU A 710 10.17 -4.20 -4.71
N ILE A 711 10.87 -4.27 -3.57
CA ILE A 711 11.82 -3.23 -3.15
C ILE A 711 13.20 -3.40 -3.78
N GLU A 712 13.57 -4.61 -4.15
CA GLU A 712 14.88 -4.95 -4.72
C GLU A 712 15.33 -3.98 -5.85
N PRO A 713 14.49 -3.56 -6.82
CA PRO A 713 14.93 -2.63 -7.88
C PRO A 713 15.10 -1.18 -7.41
N ILE A 714 14.51 -0.79 -6.28
CA ILE A 714 14.50 0.60 -5.79
C ILE A 714 15.53 0.86 -4.69
N VAL A 715 16.51 -0.03 -4.51
CA VAL A 715 17.59 0.11 -3.53
C VAL A 715 18.97 0.05 -4.17
N PRO A 716 19.91 0.95 -3.78
CA PRO A 716 21.25 0.96 -4.37
C PRO A 716 22.07 -0.31 -4.07
N PHE A 717 21.80 -1.00 -2.96
CA PHE A 717 22.51 -2.23 -2.60
C PHE A 717 22.43 -3.32 -3.68
N THR A 718 21.27 -3.49 -4.31
CA THR A 718 21.05 -4.51 -5.37
C THR A 718 22.06 -4.35 -6.51
N TYR A 719 22.22 -3.12 -6.98
CA TYR A 719 23.12 -2.80 -8.07
C TYR A 719 24.59 -2.94 -7.65
N SER A 720 24.94 -2.49 -6.44
CA SER A 720 26.30 -2.62 -5.92
C SER A 720 26.73 -4.08 -5.77
N ILE A 721 25.87 -4.94 -5.23
CA ILE A 721 26.15 -6.36 -4.98
C ILE A 721 26.31 -7.09 -6.31
N ARG A 722 25.42 -6.85 -7.28
CA ARG A 722 25.50 -7.46 -8.61
C ARG A 722 26.74 -6.99 -9.37
N ALA A 723 27.08 -5.71 -9.32
CA ALA A 723 28.31 -5.19 -9.92
C ALA A 723 29.57 -5.78 -9.26
N MET A 724 29.58 -5.97 -7.94
CA MET A 724 30.71 -6.61 -7.23
C MET A 724 30.82 -8.09 -7.60
N ARG A 725 29.70 -8.82 -7.75
CA ARG A 725 29.69 -10.22 -8.20
C ARG A 725 30.36 -10.39 -9.57
N GLU A 726 30.08 -9.51 -10.53
CA GLU A 726 30.74 -9.52 -11.85
C GLU A 726 32.28 -9.42 -11.73
N THR A 727 32.75 -8.57 -10.81
CA THR A 727 34.20 -8.37 -10.61
C THR A 727 34.88 -9.50 -9.82
N ILE A 728 34.09 -10.30 -9.10
CA ILE A 728 34.54 -11.44 -8.28
C ILE A 728 34.51 -12.75 -9.09
N ALA A 729 33.37 -13.07 -9.69
CA ALA A 729 33.10 -14.36 -10.33
C ALA A 729 33.32 -14.35 -11.86
N GLY A 730 33.27 -13.19 -12.50
CA GLY A 730 33.47 -13.02 -13.94
C GLY A 730 32.45 -12.08 -14.57
N PHE A 731 32.83 -11.43 -15.68
CA PHE A 731 31.98 -10.47 -16.38
C PHE A 731 31.09 -11.16 -17.42
N TYR A 732 29.82 -10.76 -17.50
CA TYR A 732 28.86 -11.17 -18.51
C TYR A 732 28.37 -9.97 -19.34
N GLY A 733 28.79 -9.91 -20.61
CA GLY A 733 28.40 -8.85 -21.54
C GLY A 733 28.70 -7.44 -21.00
N ASN A 734 27.67 -6.60 -20.91
CA ASN A 734 27.75 -5.25 -20.34
C ASN A 734 27.06 -5.14 -18.96
N GLU A 735 26.82 -6.25 -18.26
CA GLU A 735 26.04 -6.26 -17.01
C GLU A 735 26.67 -5.37 -15.94
N TRP A 736 28.00 -5.47 -15.73
CA TRP A 736 28.72 -4.59 -14.81
C TRP A 736 28.49 -3.09 -15.09
N LEU A 737 28.49 -2.69 -16.37
CA LEU A 737 28.23 -1.31 -16.78
C LEU A 737 26.77 -0.91 -16.49
N HIS A 738 25.80 -1.78 -16.81
CA HIS A 738 24.38 -1.54 -16.53
C HIS A 738 24.12 -1.39 -15.04
N MET A 739 24.70 -2.26 -14.21
CA MET A 739 24.56 -2.19 -12.75
C MET A 739 25.22 -0.92 -12.19
N THR A 740 26.42 -0.57 -12.65
CA THR A 740 27.12 0.64 -12.21
C THR A 740 26.38 1.92 -12.62
N LEU A 741 25.85 1.98 -13.85
CA LEU A 741 25.05 3.11 -14.32
C LEU A 741 23.70 3.21 -13.60
N GLY A 742 23.04 2.08 -13.35
CA GLY A 742 21.82 2.02 -12.55
C GLY A 742 22.02 2.60 -11.15
N MET A 743 23.15 2.27 -10.51
CA MET A 743 23.50 2.82 -9.20
C MET A 743 23.73 4.35 -9.22
N MET A 744 24.29 4.90 -10.32
CA MET A 744 24.50 6.35 -10.47
C MET A 744 23.18 7.16 -10.55
N ILE A 745 22.05 6.54 -10.91
CA ILE A 745 20.74 7.19 -10.89
C ILE A 745 20.36 7.60 -9.46
N PHE A 746 20.71 6.79 -8.45
CA PHE A 746 20.47 7.13 -7.04
C PHE A 746 21.30 8.34 -6.60
N ALA A 747 22.55 8.45 -7.07
CA ALA A 747 23.34 9.65 -6.82
C ALA A 747 22.73 10.89 -7.48
N LEU A 748 22.27 10.78 -8.73
CA LEU A 748 21.58 11.88 -9.41
C LEU A 748 20.33 12.34 -8.64
N ALA A 749 19.48 11.40 -8.23
CA ALA A 749 18.30 11.68 -7.41
C ALA A 749 18.68 12.37 -6.08
N SER A 750 19.76 11.90 -5.43
CA SER A 750 20.25 12.47 -4.18
C SER A 750 20.76 13.90 -4.32
N PHE A 751 21.47 14.21 -5.42
CA PHE A 751 21.87 15.59 -5.71
C PHE A 751 20.68 16.51 -5.98
N ILE A 752 19.62 16.01 -6.63
CA ILE A 752 18.37 16.78 -6.81
C ILE A 752 17.77 17.10 -5.43
N ILE A 753 17.67 16.12 -4.54
CA ILE A 753 17.19 16.32 -3.17
C ILE A 753 18.04 17.37 -2.44
N GLY A 754 19.37 17.18 -2.41
CA GLY A 754 20.28 18.04 -1.66
C GLY A 754 20.45 19.46 -2.22
N LEU A 755 20.35 19.67 -3.53
CA LEU A 755 20.55 20.99 -4.15
C LEU A 755 19.25 21.75 -4.42
N VAL A 756 18.14 21.06 -4.71
CA VAL A 756 16.86 21.68 -5.10
C VAL A 756 15.86 21.68 -3.96
N ILE A 757 15.72 20.58 -3.21
CA ILE A 757 14.72 20.47 -2.14
C ILE A 757 15.21 21.16 -0.86
N ARG A 758 16.48 20.96 -0.49
CA ARG A 758 17.08 21.54 0.72
C ARG A 758 16.84 23.05 0.90
N PRO A 759 17.05 23.94 -0.10
CA PRO A 759 16.78 25.37 0.05
C PRO A 759 15.33 25.69 0.42
N SER A 760 14.37 24.87 -0.01
CA SER A 760 12.94 25.05 0.28
C SER A 760 12.60 24.64 1.72
N LEU A 761 13.35 23.71 2.30
CA LEU A 761 13.15 23.21 3.68
C LEU A 761 13.99 23.96 4.73
N THR A 762 14.70 25.03 4.37
CA THR A 762 15.52 25.81 5.31
C THR A 762 14.76 26.26 6.55
N ASN A 763 13.49 26.67 6.39
CA ASN A 763 12.65 27.11 7.50
C ASN A 763 12.25 25.94 8.41
N LEU A 764 11.91 24.79 7.82
CA LEU A 764 11.56 23.56 8.55
C LEU A 764 12.76 23.07 9.37
N ASN A 765 13.94 23.02 8.76
CA ASN A 765 15.15 22.56 9.42
C ASN A 765 15.55 23.47 10.59
N ARG A 766 15.36 24.79 10.45
CA ARG A 766 15.66 25.75 11.52
C ARG A 766 14.74 25.59 12.72
N MET A 767 13.45 25.36 12.47
CA MET A 767 12.50 25.01 13.53
C MET A 767 12.96 23.73 14.26
N PHE A 768 13.30 22.67 13.51
CA PHE A 768 13.78 21.42 14.12
C PHE A 768 15.06 21.60 14.93
N SER A 769 16.05 22.31 14.39
CA SER A 769 17.32 22.58 15.07
C SER A 769 17.08 23.32 16.39
N ARG A 770 16.20 24.34 16.40
CA ARG A 770 15.81 25.06 17.62
C ARG A 770 15.15 24.15 18.66
N GLN A 771 14.19 23.32 18.25
CA GLN A 771 13.45 22.44 19.17
C GLN A 771 14.33 21.32 19.74
N ILE A 772 15.23 20.79 18.92
CA ILE A 772 16.22 19.81 19.34
C ILE A 772 17.18 20.45 20.37
N ALA A 773 17.61 21.70 20.14
CA ALA A 773 18.41 22.44 21.10
C ALA A 773 17.65 22.70 22.42
N GLU A 774 16.36 23.00 22.37
CA GLU A 774 15.49 23.16 23.56
C GLU A 774 15.40 21.87 24.40
N SER A 775 15.61 20.69 23.80
CA SER A 775 15.61 19.41 24.55
C SER A 775 16.81 19.23 25.49
N GLY A 776 17.93 19.94 25.23
CA GLY A 776 19.18 19.81 25.97
C GLY A 776 19.89 18.45 25.91
N MET A 777 19.25 17.40 25.37
CA MET A 777 19.76 16.03 25.35
C MET A 777 20.29 15.59 23.99
N VAL A 778 19.82 16.21 22.90
CA VAL A 778 20.16 15.80 21.54
C VAL A 778 21.12 16.81 20.91
N LEU A 779 22.28 16.34 20.46
CA LEU A 779 23.29 17.14 19.76
C LEU A 779 22.73 17.67 18.42
N GLY A 780 22.32 18.94 18.37
CA GLY A 780 21.89 19.63 17.15
C GLY A 780 23.02 20.39 16.44
N GLU A 781 22.89 20.60 15.13
CA GLU A 781 23.75 21.53 14.36
C GLU A 781 23.00 22.82 14.03
N ASP A 782 23.68 23.97 14.14
CA ASP A 782 23.14 25.27 13.76
C ASP A 782 23.11 25.43 12.23
N ILE A 783 21.99 25.95 11.71
CA ILE A 783 21.80 26.10 10.27
C ILE A 783 22.31 27.46 9.78
N HIS A 784 23.48 27.43 9.16
CA HIS A 784 24.20 28.60 8.63
C HIS A 784 23.73 29.00 7.20
N LEU A 785 22.42 28.91 6.94
CA LEU A 785 21.79 29.28 5.68
C LEU A 785 21.09 30.65 5.78
N PRO A 786 21.07 31.46 4.70
CA PRO A 786 20.51 32.81 4.73
C PRO A 786 19.01 32.78 5.04
N ASP A 787 18.63 33.54 6.06
CA ASP A 787 17.28 33.56 6.61
C ASP A 787 16.22 33.97 5.57
N ARG A 788 15.18 33.13 5.42
CA ARG A 788 13.96 33.41 4.64
C ARG A 788 12.73 33.45 5.58
N ARG A 789 12.85 34.22 6.66
CA ARG A 789 11.87 34.35 7.74
C ARG A 789 10.39 34.45 7.30
N PHE A 790 10.07 35.28 6.30
CA PHE A 790 8.69 35.52 5.83
C PHE A 790 8.49 35.21 4.32
N SER A 791 7.32 34.85 3.83
CA SER A 791 7.08 34.74 2.37
C SER A 791 6.78 36.10 1.73
N ILE A 792 7.00 36.28 0.42
CA ILE A 792 6.67 37.55 -0.27
C ILE A 792 5.17 37.88 -0.20
N PRO A 793 4.25 36.92 -0.41
CA PRO A 793 2.82 37.19 -0.25
C PRO A 793 2.44 37.65 1.15
N GLN A 794 3.06 37.06 2.20
CA GLN A 794 2.81 37.45 3.59
C GLN A 794 3.32 38.87 3.90
N ILE A 795 4.49 39.22 3.38
CA ILE A 795 5.03 40.58 3.53
C ILE A 795 4.12 41.58 2.81
N LEU A 796 3.64 41.24 1.62
CA LEU A 796 2.76 42.12 0.85
C LEU A 796 1.39 42.28 1.52
N SER A 797 0.82 41.20 2.05
CA SER A 797 -0.46 41.25 2.78
C SER A 797 -0.35 42.05 4.08
N ALA A 798 0.74 41.87 4.83
CA ALA A 798 1.00 42.65 6.03
C ALA A 798 1.23 44.15 5.73
N PHE A 799 1.74 44.46 4.53
CA PHE A 799 1.97 45.83 4.08
C PHE A 799 0.70 46.52 3.56
N THR A 800 -0.21 45.78 2.91
CA THR A 800 -1.45 46.37 2.37
C THR A 800 -2.47 46.74 3.44
N ASP A 801 -2.60 45.91 4.49
CA ASP A 801 -3.52 46.13 5.60
C ASP A 801 -3.02 45.37 6.84
N GLN A 802 -2.27 46.07 7.68
CA GLN A 802 -1.60 45.47 8.84
C GLN A 802 -2.60 45.02 9.91
N ASP A 803 -3.65 45.80 10.15
CA ASP A 803 -4.65 45.50 11.18
C ASP A 803 -5.50 44.29 10.79
N ALA A 804 -6.01 44.25 9.55
CA ALA A 804 -6.76 43.10 9.06
C ALA A 804 -5.89 41.83 8.97
N TYR A 805 -4.61 41.97 8.59
CA TYR A 805 -3.67 40.84 8.58
C TYR A 805 -3.44 40.29 9.99
N ARG A 806 -3.24 41.18 10.97
CA ARG A 806 -3.00 40.80 12.36
C ARG A 806 -4.21 40.11 12.97
N GLU A 807 -5.42 40.61 12.74
CA GLU A 807 -6.67 40.00 13.22
C GLU A 807 -6.86 38.59 12.62
N HIS A 808 -6.72 38.45 11.30
CA HIS A 808 -6.87 37.15 10.63
C HIS A 808 -5.85 36.09 11.08
N ILE A 809 -4.59 36.48 11.29
CA ILE A 809 -3.54 35.56 11.72
C ILE A 809 -3.68 35.20 13.19
N THR A 810 -4.01 36.15 14.06
CA THR A 810 -4.20 35.89 15.50
C THR A 810 -5.38 34.95 15.75
N GLU A 811 -6.50 35.09 15.03
CA GLU A 811 -7.60 34.14 15.10
C GLU A 811 -7.17 32.72 14.69
N ARG A 812 -6.43 32.58 13.59
CA ARG A 812 -5.92 31.27 13.12
C ARG A 812 -4.95 30.65 14.12
N ALA A 813 -4.06 31.46 14.69
CA ALA A 813 -3.11 31.01 15.71
C ALA A 813 -3.83 30.55 16.97
N GLN A 814 -4.84 31.28 17.46
CA GLN A 814 -5.64 30.88 18.63
C GLN A 814 -6.40 29.58 18.38
N ARG A 815 -7.06 29.44 17.22
CA ARG A 815 -7.75 28.18 16.84
C ARG A 815 -6.76 27.01 16.83
N PHE A 816 -5.59 27.18 16.22
CA PHE A 816 -4.59 26.11 16.17
C PHE A 816 -4.02 25.78 17.57
N THR A 817 -3.77 26.77 18.41
CA THR A 817 -3.24 26.58 19.78
C THR A 817 -4.20 25.75 20.64
N HIS A 818 -5.51 25.90 20.44
CA HIS A 818 -6.51 25.05 21.11
C HIS A 818 -6.46 23.58 20.66
N TRP A 819 -6.16 23.33 19.38
CA TRP A 819 -6.10 21.98 18.80
C TRP A 819 -4.75 21.29 18.96
N TYR A 820 -3.65 22.04 19.00
CA TYR A 820 -2.28 21.53 19.10
C TYR A 820 -2.08 20.44 20.18
N PRO A 821 -2.48 20.64 21.45
CA PRO A 821 -2.31 19.60 22.48
C PRO A 821 -3.15 18.34 22.20
N LYS A 822 -4.30 18.47 21.53
CA LYS A 822 -5.13 17.32 21.11
C LYS A 822 -4.46 16.56 19.96
N LEU A 823 -3.87 17.27 19.00
CA LEU A 823 -3.15 16.67 17.87
C LEU A 823 -1.90 15.91 18.34
N ILE A 824 -1.11 16.47 19.27
CA ILE A 824 0.07 15.77 19.83
C ILE A 824 -0.35 14.55 20.65
N ARG A 825 -1.33 14.69 21.55
CA ARG A 825 -1.83 13.52 22.32
C ARG A 825 -2.41 12.45 21.40
N GLY A 826 -3.16 12.85 20.37
CA GLY A 826 -3.69 11.94 19.35
C GLY A 826 -2.58 11.20 18.60
N ALA A 827 -1.51 11.90 18.20
CA ALA A 827 -0.36 11.29 17.54
C ALA A 827 0.39 10.32 18.46
N LEU A 828 0.52 10.63 19.75
CA LEU A 828 1.18 9.77 20.74
C LEU A 828 0.35 8.51 21.00
N ILE A 829 -0.97 8.66 21.16
CA ILE A 829 -1.90 7.52 21.31
C ILE A 829 -1.87 6.66 20.04
N ALA A 830 -2.03 7.24 18.86
CA ALA A 830 -2.04 6.50 17.61
C ALA A 830 -0.67 5.87 17.29
N GLY A 831 0.42 6.55 17.65
CA GLY A 831 1.79 6.07 17.55
C GLY A 831 2.08 4.84 18.41
N LEU A 832 1.30 4.60 19.48
CA LEU A 832 1.45 3.42 20.34
C LEU A 832 0.35 2.38 20.09
N ALA A 833 -0.90 2.83 19.91
CA ALA A 833 -2.05 1.97 19.70
C ALA A 833 -2.00 1.20 18.36
N VAL A 834 -1.64 1.87 17.26
CA VAL A 834 -1.61 1.22 15.93
C VAL A 834 -0.52 0.15 15.85
N PRO A 835 0.74 0.39 16.29
CA PRO A 835 1.72 -0.69 16.39
C PRO A 835 1.27 -1.83 17.29
N THR A 836 0.63 -1.54 18.43
CA THR A 836 0.12 -2.59 19.34
C THR A 836 -0.97 -3.42 18.66
N LEU A 837 -1.87 -2.80 17.90
CA LEU A 837 -2.89 -3.49 17.10
C LEU A 837 -2.27 -4.29 15.95
N LEU A 838 -1.25 -3.77 15.28
CA LEU A 838 -0.53 -4.49 14.24
C LEU A 838 0.20 -5.71 14.82
N VAL A 839 0.77 -5.61 16.02
CA VAL A 839 1.37 -6.75 16.74
C VAL A 839 0.30 -7.78 17.12
N LEU A 840 -0.88 -7.35 17.55
CA LEU A 840 -2.00 -8.26 17.84
C LEU A 840 -2.49 -8.95 16.55
N ALA A 841 -2.65 -8.20 15.46
CA ALA A 841 -3.01 -8.74 14.15
C ALA A 841 -1.95 -9.73 13.65
N PHE A 842 -0.67 -9.42 13.82
CA PHE A 842 0.46 -10.30 13.52
C PHE A 842 0.36 -11.64 14.27
N SER A 843 -0.07 -11.63 15.53
CA SER A 843 -0.31 -12.85 16.31
C SER A 843 -1.50 -13.68 15.80
N LEU A 844 -2.44 -13.09 15.07
CA LEU A 844 -3.68 -13.73 14.61
C LEU A 844 -3.62 -14.15 13.14
N THR A 845 -2.75 -13.55 12.32
CA THR A 845 -2.59 -13.85 10.89
C THR A 845 -1.14 -14.15 10.53
N PRO A 846 -0.66 -15.40 10.72
CA PRO A 846 0.71 -15.81 10.41
C PRO A 846 1.08 -15.70 8.92
N ASP A 847 0.10 -15.69 8.02
CA ASP A 847 0.35 -15.69 6.57
C ASP A 847 0.65 -14.30 5.99
N ALA A 848 0.50 -13.23 6.78
CA ALA A 848 0.64 -11.83 6.35
C ALA A 848 1.80 -11.07 7.05
N GLN A 849 2.79 -11.78 7.60
CA GLN A 849 3.85 -11.19 8.44
C GLN A 849 4.64 -10.07 7.76
N VAL A 850 5.02 -10.29 6.50
CA VAL A 850 5.84 -9.32 5.75
C VAL A 850 5.04 -8.08 5.37
N ALA A 851 3.77 -8.26 4.97
CA ALA A 851 2.86 -7.15 4.70
C ALA A 851 2.60 -6.31 5.96
N THR A 852 2.41 -6.96 7.11
CA THR A 852 2.20 -6.29 8.39
C THR A 852 3.41 -5.47 8.83
N LEU A 853 4.63 -5.99 8.64
CA LEU A 853 5.87 -5.28 8.92
C LEU A 853 6.05 -4.06 8.00
N ALA A 854 5.71 -4.22 6.72
CA ALA A 854 5.70 -3.12 5.75
C ALA A 854 4.68 -2.03 6.13
N THR A 855 3.46 -2.42 6.52
CA THR A 855 2.43 -1.50 7.02
C THR A 855 2.88 -0.78 8.29
N TRP A 856 3.56 -1.49 9.20
CA TRP A 856 4.08 -0.89 10.42
C TRP A 856 5.15 0.18 10.11
N LEU A 857 6.08 -0.12 9.21
CA LEU A 857 7.11 0.83 8.80
C LEU A 857 6.51 2.04 8.08
N MET A 858 5.53 1.83 7.20
CA MET A 858 4.78 2.90 6.54
C MET A 858 4.02 3.77 7.55
N TRP A 859 3.39 3.16 8.55
CA TRP A 859 2.70 3.88 9.62
C TRP A 859 3.65 4.74 10.45
N LEU A 860 4.84 4.21 10.76
CA LEU A 860 5.88 4.94 11.48
C LEU A 860 6.33 6.17 10.67
N LEU A 861 6.51 6.05 9.36
CA LEU A 861 6.80 7.19 8.49
C LEU A 861 5.64 8.20 8.44
N LEU A 862 4.39 7.71 8.42
CA LEU A 862 3.18 8.53 8.40
C LEU A 862 3.05 9.35 9.68
N ILE A 863 3.21 8.74 10.86
CA ILE A 863 3.11 9.43 12.15
C ILE A 863 4.23 10.47 12.33
N ILE A 864 5.45 10.15 11.88
CA ILE A 864 6.57 11.10 11.86
C ILE A 864 6.23 12.27 10.92
N GLY A 865 5.77 11.98 9.70
CA GLY A 865 5.35 13.01 8.74
C GLY A 865 4.24 13.92 9.30
N PHE A 866 3.26 13.35 9.98
CA PHE A 866 2.18 14.08 10.64
C PHE A 866 2.72 15.02 11.73
N LEU A 867 3.59 14.51 12.63
CA LEU A 867 4.21 15.32 13.68
C LEU A 867 5.03 16.48 13.10
N ILE A 868 5.80 16.21 12.05
CA ILE A 868 6.57 17.23 11.32
C ILE A 868 5.65 18.34 10.78
N VAL A 869 4.52 17.97 10.16
CA VAL A 869 3.57 18.93 9.60
C VAL A 869 2.89 19.76 10.68
N VAL A 870 2.43 19.13 11.76
CA VAL A 870 1.78 19.83 12.88
C VAL A 870 2.73 20.87 13.47
N GLU A 871 3.98 20.49 13.71
CA GLU A 871 4.98 21.38 14.28
C GLU A 871 5.40 22.49 13.30
N TYR A 872 5.49 22.18 12.00
CA TYR A 872 5.74 23.18 10.97
C TYR A 872 4.62 24.23 10.88
N VAL A 873 3.35 23.82 11.03
CA VAL A 873 2.22 24.75 11.04
C VAL A 873 2.28 25.66 12.27
N LYS A 874 2.65 25.13 13.44
CA LYS A 874 2.86 25.91 14.67
C LYS A 874 3.90 27.01 14.47
N ASP A 875 5.11 26.61 14.05
CA ASP A 875 6.22 27.55 13.80
C ASP A 875 5.89 28.55 12.68
N SER A 876 5.16 28.12 11.65
CA SER A 876 4.69 29.02 10.59
C SER A 876 3.69 30.06 11.10
N LEU A 877 2.80 29.71 12.03
CA LEU A 877 1.83 30.65 12.62
C LEU A 877 2.52 31.62 13.57
N GLU A 878 3.45 31.14 14.41
CA GLU A 878 4.27 31.98 15.29
C GLU A 878 5.04 33.05 14.49
N ARG A 879 5.68 32.65 13.37
CA ARG A 879 6.36 33.60 12.47
C ARG A 879 5.41 34.59 11.80
N GLN A 880 4.18 34.20 11.45
CA GLN A 880 3.20 35.13 10.88
C GLN A 880 2.70 36.13 11.94
N CYS A 881 2.53 35.71 13.19
CA CYS A 881 2.23 36.60 14.31
C CYS A 881 3.39 37.58 14.58
N GLU A 882 4.65 37.13 14.52
CA GLU A 882 5.83 38.02 14.59
C GLU A 882 5.77 39.09 13.50
N LEU A 883 5.48 38.72 12.24
CA LEU A 883 5.38 39.67 11.12
C LEU A 883 4.29 40.72 11.34
N GLY A 884 3.12 40.34 11.85
CA GLY A 884 2.02 41.25 12.12
C GLY A 884 2.31 42.26 13.25
N ASN A 885 3.27 41.96 14.12
CA ASN A 885 3.69 42.84 15.22
C ASN A 885 4.87 43.75 14.87
N LEU A 886 5.48 43.62 13.68
CA LEU A 886 6.55 44.51 13.22
C LEU A 886 6.00 45.89 12.85
N THR A 887 6.78 46.94 13.11
CA THR A 887 6.47 48.30 12.66
C THR A 887 6.64 48.45 11.14
N GLU A 888 6.00 49.46 10.54
CA GLU A 888 6.08 49.72 9.09
C GLU A 888 7.53 49.95 8.61
N GLU A 889 8.36 50.61 9.42
CA GLU A 889 9.80 50.82 9.15
C GLU A 889 10.59 49.49 9.14
N GLU A 890 10.27 48.58 10.06
CA GLU A 890 10.88 47.26 10.13
C GLU A 890 10.47 46.38 8.94
N ILE A 891 9.19 46.41 8.53
CA ILE A 891 8.70 45.72 7.32
C ILE A 891 9.43 46.24 6.07
N HIS A 892 9.64 47.57 5.98
CA HIS A 892 10.43 48.19 4.92
C HIS A 892 11.90 47.74 4.90
N SER A 893 12.50 47.55 6.08
CA SER A 893 13.88 47.07 6.21
C SER A 893 14.03 45.63 5.69
N VAL A 894 13.05 44.76 5.99
CA VAL A 894 12.98 43.37 5.54
C VAL A 894 12.82 43.28 4.01
N LEU A 895 11.98 44.14 3.42
CA LEU A 895 11.80 44.27 1.97
C LEU A 895 13.06 44.78 1.26
N ARG A 896 13.71 45.81 1.81
CA ARG A 896 14.97 46.36 1.26
C ARG A 896 16.10 45.32 1.31
N GLY A 897 16.26 44.61 2.42
CA GLY A 897 17.25 43.53 2.55
C GLY A 897 17.09 42.43 1.51
N ARG A 898 15.84 42.10 1.13
CA ARG A 898 15.55 41.13 0.06
C ARG A 898 15.79 41.66 -1.34
N ARG A 899 15.39 42.91 -1.63
CA ARG A 899 15.65 43.54 -2.95
C ARG A 899 17.15 43.68 -3.21
N LEU A 900 17.93 44.08 -2.21
CA LEU A 900 19.39 44.19 -2.33
C LEU A 900 20.06 42.82 -2.56
N ARG A 901 19.62 41.76 -1.87
CA ARG A 901 20.09 40.38 -2.12
C ARG A 901 19.73 39.88 -3.53
N ARG A 902 18.55 40.22 -4.05
CA ARG A 902 18.09 39.82 -5.40
C ARG A 902 18.81 40.59 -6.50
N ALA A 903 19.04 41.89 -6.33
CA ALA A 903 19.78 42.75 -7.26
C ALA A 903 21.29 42.45 -7.29
N ARG A 904 21.88 41.98 -6.19
CA ARG A 904 23.28 41.51 -6.16
C ARG A 904 23.49 40.19 -6.90
N ARG A 905 22.48 39.31 -6.97
CA ARG A 905 22.51 38.04 -7.72
C ARG A 905 22.58 38.21 -9.25
N THR A 906 22.25 39.38 -9.79
CA THR A 906 22.14 39.64 -11.23
C THR A 906 23.24 40.55 -11.79
N ARG A 907 24.22 40.99 -10.98
CA ARG A 907 25.34 41.82 -11.46
C ARG A 907 26.57 40.97 -11.82
N PRO A 908 27.13 41.05 -13.03
CA PRO A 908 28.43 40.45 -13.33
C PRO A 908 29.53 41.20 -12.58
N ARG A 909 30.49 40.46 -11.99
CA ARG A 909 31.61 41.04 -11.24
C ARG A 909 32.46 41.95 -12.15
N PRO A 910 32.89 43.15 -11.69
CA PRO A 910 33.94 43.88 -12.37
C PRO A 910 35.26 43.09 -12.30
N ARG A 911 36.02 43.07 -13.38
CA ARG A 911 37.41 42.57 -13.39
C ARG A 911 38.23 43.32 -12.32
N PRO A 912 39.06 42.64 -11.53
CA PRO A 912 39.91 43.33 -10.57
C PRO A 912 40.93 44.19 -11.32
N LEU A 913 40.88 45.50 -11.09
CA LEU A 913 41.94 46.42 -11.47
C LEU A 913 43.20 46.03 -10.71
N ARG A 914 44.28 45.73 -11.45
CA ARG A 914 45.64 45.66 -10.90
C ARG A 914 45.97 47.03 -10.32
N ILE A 915 46.06 47.14 -9.00
CA ILE A 915 46.72 48.27 -8.34
C ILE A 915 48.06 47.76 -7.83
N SER A 916 49.12 48.43 -8.30
CA SER A 916 50.51 48.21 -7.92
C SER A 916 50.70 48.45 -6.43
N ALA A 917 51.49 47.59 -5.79
CA ALA A 917 51.98 47.82 -4.45
C ALA A 917 52.93 49.02 -4.45
N THR A 918 52.52 50.12 -3.81
CA THR A 918 53.38 51.11 -3.14
C THR A 918 52.48 52.09 -2.38
N ASP A 919 52.86 52.35 -1.13
CA ASP A 919 52.39 53.40 -0.21
C ASP A 919 51.04 53.20 0.51
N ALA A 920 51.14 52.63 1.73
CA ALA A 920 50.19 52.86 2.81
C ALA A 920 50.96 53.42 4.03
N PRO A 921 50.59 54.61 4.57
CA PRO A 921 51.23 55.20 5.75
C PRO A 921 50.67 54.63 7.06
N VAL A 922 51.56 54.56 8.06
CA VAL A 922 51.29 54.17 9.46
C VAL A 922 50.49 55.26 10.19
N PRO A 923 49.45 54.94 10.99
CA PRO A 923 48.83 55.90 11.90
C PRO A 923 49.39 55.80 13.34
N PRO A 924 49.35 56.89 14.13
CA PRO A 924 50.09 57.04 15.38
C PRO A 924 49.28 56.65 16.64
N ALA A 925 49.99 56.57 17.76
CA ALA A 925 49.47 56.28 19.09
C ALA A 925 49.08 57.54 19.89
N ASP A 926 48.06 57.36 20.73
CA ASP A 926 47.94 57.77 22.15
C ASP A 926 47.10 58.99 22.61
N ASN A 927 46.26 58.67 23.61
CA ASN A 927 45.68 59.39 24.77
C ASN A 927 44.77 60.63 24.69
N SER A 928 43.63 60.54 25.41
CA SER A 928 43.22 61.28 26.65
C SER A 928 41.68 61.22 26.79
N ASP A 929 41.17 60.54 27.83
CA ASP A 929 40.65 61.07 29.13
C ASP A 929 39.11 61.32 29.02
N GLU A 930 38.22 61.04 29.98
CA GLU A 930 38.27 60.85 31.43
C GLU A 930 36.90 60.27 31.85
N ASP A 931 36.83 59.36 32.83
CA ASP A 931 35.99 59.54 34.04
C ASP A 931 36.15 58.33 34.98
N ASP A 932 36.55 58.67 36.19
CA ASP A 932 36.98 57.83 37.30
C ASP A 932 35.95 58.02 38.42
N ASP A 933 35.46 56.95 39.06
CA ASP A 933 35.11 57.00 40.48
C ASP A 933 34.93 55.61 41.11
N ALA A 934 35.37 55.54 42.37
CA ALA A 934 35.89 54.36 43.05
C ALA A 934 35.01 53.88 44.23
N LYS A 935 35.40 52.70 44.76
CA LYS A 935 35.27 52.20 46.16
C LYS A 935 33.87 51.77 46.64
N ASP A 936 33.68 50.79 47.53
CA ASP A 936 34.56 49.91 48.31
C ASP A 936 33.75 48.66 48.76
N THR A 937 34.50 47.67 49.21
CA THR A 937 34.26 46.36 49.84
C THR A 937 33.11 46.17 50.86
N SER A 938 32.56 44.94 50.95
CA SER A 938 32.89 43.97 52.03
C SER A 938 31.98 42.73 52.08
N ASP A 939 32.66 41.58 52.26
CA ASP A 939 32.36 40.40 53.09
C ASP A 939 31.19 39.41 52.83
N ALA A 940 31.60 38.26 52.26
CA ALA A 940 31.77 36.95 52.91
C ALA A 940 30.59 35.98 53.23
N ALA A 941 30.97 34.69 53.14
CA ALA A 941 30.30 33.42 53.50
C ALA A 941 29.32 32.84 52.44
N HIS A 942 29.38 31.58 52.01
CA HIS A 942 30.06 30.37 52.50
C HIS A 942 30.45 29.47 51.32
N ALA A 943 31.56 28.76 51.48
CA ALA A 943 32.20 27.89 50.52
C ALA A 943 32.14 26.41 50.95
N THR A 944 32.08 25.57 49.92
CA THR A 944 32.88 24.34 49.66
C THR A 944 32.62 23.05 50.42
N ASP A 945 32.21 22.08 49.58
CA ASP A 945 32.87 20.82 49.23
C ASP A 945 32.94 19.68 50.23
N ASP A 946 32.20 18.64 49.84
CA ASP A 946 32.31 17.25 50.22
C ASP A 946 33.58 16.60 49.64
N ASP A 947 34.12 15.72 50.47
CA ASP A 947 35.22 14.81 50.21
C ASP A 947 34.69 13.42 49.81
N GLU A 948 35.58 12.66 49.15
CA GLU A 948 35.69 11.20 49.16
C GLU A 948 34.57 10.25 48.62
N THR A 949 35.03 9.47 47.62
CA THR A 949 35.01 7.99 47.55
C THR A 949 33.82 7.19 47.00
N ALA A 950 34.20 6.36 46.02
CA ALA A 950 33.97 4.90 45.93
C ALA A 950 32.59 4.31 45.53
N GLU A 951 32.71 3.43 44.53
CA GLU A 951 32.13 2.07 44.46
C GLU A 951 30.66 1.81 44.05
N VAL A 952 30.57 1.00 42.97
CA VAL A 952 29.85 -0.30 42.92
C VAL A 952 28.36 -0.32 42.53
N THR A 953 28.12 -0.98 41.39
CA THR A 953 26.90 -1.68 40.91
C THR A 953 25.62 -0.84 40.71
N ARG A 954 24.89 -0.98 39.61
CA ARG A 954 24.34 -2.23 39.07
C ARG A 954 23.83 -2.02 37.64
#